data_AF-A0A534HVX8-F1
#
_entry.id   AF-A0A534HVX8-F1
#
_cell.length_a   1.000
_cell.length_b   1.000
_cell.length_c   1.000
_cell.angle_alpha   90.00
_cell.angle_beta   90.00
_cell.angle_gamma   90.00
#
_symmetry.space_group_name_H-M   'P 1'
#
loop_
_entity.id
_entity.type
_entity.pdbx_description
1 polymer ?
#
loop_
_entity_poly.entity_id
_entity_poly.type
_entity_poly.pdbx_seq_one_letter_code
_entity_poly.pdbx_strand_id
1 'polypeptide(L)'
;ARGELQRPRFWDPLLQALFDRGLAHERAYVEHLRQAGHHVVEIDGPAGIDEARVDKTIEAMVAGVGVIVQGAFLRDGWAGRTDILKRVEVASALGAWSYEVIDTKLARRTKGATILQLCLYSELLSAVQARMPEYMHVVTPGTGFRPESYRTASFGAYYRQARRGFEHFLRRESGESTYPEPNEHCPVCVWRTPCAARRRADDHLCLVAGITKVQIGELRRREIETTGALAVTPLPLTWKPERGAAHSYERIREQARIQVEGRAAGKTLYEALAVLPDLGLARLPTPSAGDVFLDLEGDPFVDEGGLEYLFGYVFDEEDGTQKYCGEWALSREPEKHAFETFVDFAISRWAQYPDFHIYHYAPYEPSALKRLMGRYVTREDEIDRMLRASLFVDLYQVVRQGIRASIERYSIKELESLFSFTRATPLEDASQAMATVQVLLEVGDPQTITDALKDTVAGYNRDDCLSARALRDWLEGVRSSLISKGALLERPIPPTGEVSEVRGEWQARIAALIARLTLDVPADARERTGDQHARWILAYILDWHRREEKTAWWEYFRLAALADEDLFEERAGIAGLTFVGAVGGTAKAPVHRYRFPPQEIELRGGEPLHQRGGDKFGKVERISLDDRVIDVKKRTDTAMIHPEAVFSHNVIGTGVLAEALARIGDYVADHGIAGDGPYQAARHLLTRAPPPLGAEPIRLPKETTLGAATRIASKLQGGVLPIQGPPGTGKTHIGARMICALVKSGAKVGITATSHKVIRNLLNAVLEAAREAGQLMRCAQKVDGDEEDLPQLTFVESNDELFDALRGNYDVAAGTAWLWARPEAQDAVDVLFVDEAAQMSLANVLGVSHAAKNLVLLGDPRQLDQPTQGSHPEGTSVSALDYVLDGQLTIGAEQGLFLENTWRLHPDICAFTSELFYESRLEAVPGLERQEVRSRGRVRGTGLRYVPVDHQGNQNSSPEEAEVIRELVAGILGSSTFWIDRHGTEHAIGLNDILIIAPYNAQVFEL
;
A
#
# COMPACT_ATOMS: atom_id res chain seq x y z
N ALA A 1 -13.49 33.18 7.10
CA ALA A 1 -14.89 33.00 7.52
C ALA A 1 -15.48 34.28 8.12
N ARG A 2 -14.87 34.87 9.17
CA ARG A 2 -15.41 36.07 9.86
C ARG A 2 -15.17 37.43 9.18
N GLY A 3 -14.42 37.48 8.08
CA GLY A 3 -14.10 38.74 7.37
C GLY A 3 -13.05 39.63 8.04
N GLU A 4 -12.43 39.17 9.14
CA GLU A 4 -11.48 39.96 9.95
C GLU A 4 -10.10 40.17 9.29
N LEU A 5 -9.72 39.30 8.36
CA LEU A 5 -8.46 39.38 7.63
C LEU A 5 -8.72 39.55 6.14
N GLN A 6 -8.03 40.50 5.51
CA GLN A 6 -8.09 40.68 4.08
C GLN A 6 -7.32 39.56 3.38
N ARG A 7 -7.99 38.86 2.44
CA ARG A 7 -7.37 37.78 1.65
C ARG A 7 -6.21 38.36 0.82
N PRO A 8 -4.96 37.85 0.95
CA PRO A 8 -3.84 38.30 0.14
C PRO A 8 -4.10 38.08 -1.35
N ARG A 9 -3.62 39.00 -2.18
CA ARG A 9 -3.53 38.77 -3.63
C ARG A 9 -2.31 37.90 -3.88
N PHE A 10 -2.57 36.69 -4.34
CA PHE A 10 -1.54 35.71 -4.68
C PHE A 10 -1.82 35.24 -6.10
N TRP A 11 -0.86 35.44 -7.00
CA TRP A 11 -0.91 34.93 -8.35
C TRP A 11 0.18 33.87 -8.49
N ASP A 12 -0.24 32.69 -8.91
CA ASP A 12 0.61 31.54 -9.14
C ASP A 12 0.24 31.02 -10.54
N PRO A 13 1.15 31.16 -11.52
CA PRO A 13 0.87 30.74 -12.90
C PRO A 13 0.44 29.27 -12.98
N LEU A 14 1.02 28.39 -12.16
CA LEU A 14 0.67 26.97 -12.12
C LEU A 14 -0.77 26.78 -11.62
N LEU A 15 -1.16 27.45 -10.53
CA LEU A 15 -2.53 27.37 -10.02
C LEU A 15 -3.56 27.95 -11.00
N GLN A 16 -3.22 29.04 -11.68
CA GLN A 16 -4.10 29.63 -12.70
C GLN A 16 -4.27 28.68 -13.90
N ALA A 17 -3.18 28.10 -14.38
CA ALA A 17 -3.24 27.10 -15.44
C ALA A 17 -4.10 25.89 -15.04
N LEU A 18 -3.92 25.36 -13.83
CA LEU A 18 -4.76 24.27 -13.30
C LEU A 18 -6.25 24.64 -13.25
N PHE A 19 -6.58 25.89 -12.94
CA PHE A 19 -7.97 26.35 -12.98
C PHE A 19 -8.52 26.38 -14.41
N ASP A 20 -7.80 27.00 -15.35
CA ASP A 20 -8.25 27.15 -16.75
C ASP A 20 -8.39 25.79 -17.45
N ARG A 21 -7.51 24.84 -17.12
CA ARG A 21 -7.60 23.44 -17.57
C ARG A 21 -8.86 22.75 -17.07
N GLY A 22 -9.24 22.96 -15.81
CA GLY A 22 -10.44 22.36 -15.23
C GLY A 22 -11.67 22.78 -16.02
N LEU A 23 -11.76 24.08 -16.33
CA LEU A 23 -12.82 24.64 -17.18
C LEU A 23 -12.77 24.12 -18.63
N ALA A 24 -11.59 23.87 -19.19
CA ALA A 24 -11.46 23.30 -20.53
C ALA A 24 -11.96 21.85 -20.58
N HIS A 25 -11.57 21.02 -19.61
CA HIS A 25 -12.01 19.63 -19.50
C HIS A 25 -13.53 19.52 -19.26
N GLU A 26 -14.07 20.36 -18.38
CA GLU A 26 -15.52 20.45 -18.16
C GLU A 26 -16.27 20.76 -19.46
N ARG A 27 -15.84 21.80 -20.19
CA ARG A 27 -16.44 22.18 -21.48
C ARG A 27 -16.36 21.06 -22.51
N ALA A 28 -15.23 20.36 -22.59
CA ALA A 28 -15.06 19.25 -23.51
C ALA A 28 -16.00 18.07 -23.18
N TYR A 29 -16.20 17.78 -21.89
CA TYR A 29 -17.16 16.77 -21.47
C TYR A 29 -18.61 17.16 -21.76
N VAL A 30 -18.99 18.43 -21.52
CA VAL A 30 -20.32 18.93 -21.86
C VAL A 30 -20.58 18.82 -23.37
N GLU A 31 -19.58 19.15 -24.19
CA GLU A 31 -19.68 19.02 -25.64
C GLU A 31 -19.81 17.55 -26.08
N HIS A 32 -19.07 16.64 -25.45
CA HIS A 32 -19.22 15.21 -25.65
C HIS A 32 -20.67 14.74 -25.36
N LEU A 33 -21.29 15.21 -24.27
CA LEU A 33 -22.69 14.88 -23.95
C LEU A 33 -23.67 15.43 -25.00
N ARG A 34 -23.44 16.64 -25.53
CA ARG A 34 -24.24 17.19 -26.64
C ARG A 34 -24.15 16.33 -27.89
N GLN A 35 -22.94 15.90 -28.26
CA GLN A 35 -22.68 15.03 -29.41
C GLN A 35 -23.28 13.64 -29.26
N ALA A 36 -23.37 13.14 -28.02
CA ALA A 36 -24.07 11.89 -27.69
C ALA A 36 -25.62 12.00 -27.75
N GLY A 37 -26.16 13.18 -28.10
CA GLY A 37 -27.60 13.39 -28.29
C GLY A 37 -28.36 13.77 -27.02
N HIS A 38 -27.68 14.12 -25.93
CA HIS A 38 -28.35 14.57 -24.71
C HIS A 38 -28.88 16.01 -24.85
N HIS A 39 -30.09 16.25 -24.32
CA HIS A 39 -30.62 17.60 -24.16
C HIS A 39 -29.96 18.28 -22.95
N VAL A 40 -29.12 19.29 -23.22
CA VAL A 40 -28.29 20.01 -22.23
C VAL A 40 -28.85 21.40 -21.93
N VAL A 41 -29.04 21.74 -20.65
CA VAL A 41 -29.38 23.11 -20.18
C VAL A 41 -28.28 23.61 -19.26
N GLU A 42 -27.77 24.82 -19.50
CA GLU A 42 -26.70 25.44 -18.70
C GLU A 42 -27.26 26.57 -17.82
N ILE A 43 -26.85 26.62 -16.55
CA ILE A 43 -27.32 27.62 -15.58
C ILE A 43 -26.34 28.81 -15.50
N ASP A 44 -26.59 29.84 -16.30
CA ASP A 44 -25.74 31.05 -16.41
C ASP A 44 -25.72 31.94 -15.15
N GLY A 45 -24.58 32.62 -14.88
CA GLY A 45 -24.46 33.68 -13.85
C GLY A 45 -23.03 33.98 -13.35
N PRO A 46 -22.79 35.11 -12.66
CA PRO A 46 -21.47 35.49 -12.11
C PRO A 46 -20.96 34.48 -11.06
N ALA A 47 -19.70 34.61 -10.63
CA ALA A 47 -19.06 33.67 -9.69
C ALA A 47 -19.74 33.69 -8.30
N GLY A 48 -20.69 32.79 -8.07
CA GLY A 48 -21.44 32.62 -6.82
C GLY A 48 -22.66 31.69 -6.96
N ILE A 49 -23.23 31.27 -5.83
CA ILE A 49 -24.51 30.54 -5.75
C ILE A 49 -25.52 31.49 -5.11
N ASP A 50 -26.59 31.81 -5.84
CA ASP A 50 -27.71 32.64 -5.38
C ASP A 50 -29.04 31.89 -5.55
N GLU A 51 -30.11 32.41 -4.95
CA GLU A 51 -31.44 31.79 -4.99
C GLU A 51 -31.98 31.65 -6.42
N ALA A 52 -31.72 32.62 -7.30
CA ALA A 52 -32.17 32.60 -8.68
C ALA A 52 -31.60 31.42 -9.49
N ARG A 53 -30.34 31.02 -9.24
CA ARG A 53 -29.74 29.84 -9.87
C ARG A 53 -30.31 28.53 -9.32
N VAL A 54 -30.62 28.50 -8.02
CA VAL A 54 -31.28 27.34 -7.40
C VAL A 54 -32.65 27.11 -8.04
N ASP A 55 -33.46 28.16 -8.19
CA ASP A 55 -34.78 28.08 -8.81
C ASP A 55 -34.70 27.56 -10.25
N LYS A 56 -33.82 28.11 -11.08
CA LYS A 56 -33.60 27.63 -12.46
C LYS A 56 -33.15 26.16 -12.52
N THR A 57 -32.33 25.73 -11.56
CA THR A 57 -31.90 24.33 -11.47
C THR A 57 -33.10 23.42 -11.18
N ILE A 58 -33.94 23.79 -10.21
CA ILE A 58 -35.14 23.03 -9.84
C ILE A 58 -36.14 22.98 -11.00
N GLU A 59 -36.38 24.11 -11.69
CA GLU A 59 -37.25 24.17 -12.87
C GLU A 59 -36.79 23.19 -13.97
N ALA A 60 -35.49 23.16 -14.28
CA ALA A 60 -34.92 22.22 -15.25
C ALA A 60 -35.05 20.75 -14.80
N MET A 61 -34.88 20.49 -13.50
CA MET A 61 -35.06 19.15 -12.93
C MET A 61 -36.50 18.65 -13.05
N VAL A 62 -37.48 19.51 -12.72
CA VAL A 62 -38.92 19.25 -12.83
C VAL A 62 -39.35 19.06 -14.29
N ALA A 63 -38.72 19.77 -15.23
CA ALA A 63 -38.94 19.59 -16.66
C ALA A 63 -38.36 18.27 -17.22
N GLY A 64 -37.57 17.53 -16.43
CA GLY A 64 -36.99 16.25 -16.85
C GLY A 64 -35.88 16.37 -17.90
N VAL A 65 -35.14 17.49 -17.88
CA VAL A 65 -33.99 17.75 -18.76
C VAL A 65 -32.96 16.61 -18.64
N GLY A 66 -32.41 16.14 -19.77
CA GLY A 66 -31.47 15.02 -19.76
C GLY A 66 -30.16 15.32 -19.00
N VAL A 67 -29.61 16.52 -19.19
CA VAL A 67 -28.35 16.99 -18.59
C VAL A 67 -28.48 18.46 -18.19
N ILE A 68 -28.17 18.78 -16.94
CA ILE A 68 -28.14 20.16 -16.43
C ILE A 68 -26.71 20.50 -16.04
N VAL A 69 -26.16 21.58 -16.61
CA VAL A 69 -24.78 22.01 -16.41
C VAL A 69 -24.75 23.18 -15.42
N GLN A 70 -23.82 23.14 -14.47
CA GLN A 70 -23.63 24.16 -13.44
C GLN A 70 -24.84 24.31 -12.50
N GLY A 71 -25.50 23.19 -12.18
CA GLY A 71 -26.63 23.13 -11.25
C GLY A 71 -26.29 23.63 -9.84
N ALA A 72 -27.20 24.35 -9.21
CA ALA A 72 -26.99 25.06 -7.96
C ALA A 72 -27.97 24.60 -6.87
N PHE A 73 -27.46 24.45 -5.64
CA PHE A 73 -28.24 24.10 -4.45
C PHE A 73 -27.84 24.93 -3.24
N LEU A 74 -28.83 25.32 -2.43
CA LEU A 74 -28.65 25.99 -1.15
C LEU A 74 -29.52 25.32 -0.09
N ARG A 75 -28.92 24.95 1.05
CA ARG A 75 -29.66 24.41 2.19
C ARG A 75 -28.84 24.50 3.48
N ASP A 76 -29.47 24.93 4.57
CA ASP A 76 -28.90 24.88 5.93
C ASP A 76 -27.49 25.51 6.04
N GLY A 77 -27.23 26.60 5.32
CA GLY A 77 -25.94 27.29 5.28
C GLY A 77 -24.88 26.63 4.38
N TRP A 78 -25.22 25.54 3.71
CA TRP A 78 -24.41 24.88 2.70
C TRP A 78 -24.81 25.32 1.29
N ALA A 79 -23.81 25.41 0.42
CA ALA A 79 -23.98 25.73 -0.98
C ALA A 79 -23.25 24.70 -1.84
N GLY A 80 -23.91 24.21 -2.88
CA GLY A 80 -23.34 23.27 -3.83
C GLY A 80 -23.55 23.76 -5.26
N ARG A 81 -22.49 23.64 -6.07
CA ARG A 81 -22.54 23.91 -7.51
C ARG A 81 -21.94 22.71 -8.23
N THR A 82 -22.80 21.87 -8.78
CA THR A 82 -22.42 20.67 -9.51
C THR A 82 -21.99 21.04 -10.91
N ASP A 83 -20.92 20.45 -11.43
CA ASP A 83 -20.56 20.63 -12.84
C ASP A 83 -21.69 20.11 -13.74
N ILE A 84 -22.21 18.91 -13.47
CA ILE A 84 -23.31 18.30 -14.22
C ILE A 84 -24.28 17.53 -13.29
N LEU A 85 -25.58 17.62 -13.60
CA LEU A 85 -26.62 16.71 -13.14
C LEU A 85 -27.11 15.88 -14.33
N LYS A 86 -27.09 14.55 -14.20
CA LYS A 86 -27.54 13.63 -15.24
C LYS A 86 -28.82 12.92 -14.82
N ARG A 87 -29.82 12.95 -15.69
CA ARG A 87 -31.09 12.23 -15.49
C ARG A 87 -30.89 10.71 -15.53
N VAL A 88 -31.55 10.00 -14.63
CA VAL A 88 -31.69 8.54 -14.60
C VAL A 88 -33.16 8.14 -14.49
N GLU A 89 -33.55 7.03 -15.12
CA GLU A 89 -34.93 6.55 -15.16
C GLU A 89 -35.30 5.77 -13.87
N VAL A 90 -35.13 6.44 -12.73
CA VAL A 90 -35.47 5.92 -11.40
C VAL A 90 -36.45 6.89 -10.75
N ALA A 91 -37.63 6.40 -10.35
CA ALA A 91 -38.71 7.23 -9.83
C ALA A 91 -38.33 8.01 -8.55
N SER A 92 -38.82 9.25 -8.47
CA SER A 92 -38.58 10.19 -7.36
C SER A 92 -39.75 11.17 -7.19
N ALA A 93 -39.61 12.17 -6.30
CA ALA A 93 -40.61 13.25 -6.18
C ALA A 93 -40.76 14.11 -7.45
N LEU A 94 -39.82 14.00 -8.41
CA LEU A 94 -39.86 14.70 -9.69
C LEU A 94 -40.71 13.96 -10.75
N GLY A 95 -41.07 12.69 -10.51
CA GLY A 95 -41.80 11.85 -11.47
C GLY A 95 -41.13 10.50 -11.69
N ALA A 96 -41.13 10.02 -12.94
CA ALA A 96 -40.55 8.71 -13.32
C ALA A 96 -39.01 8.69 -13.36
N TRP A 97 -38.36 9.82 -13.07
CA TRP A 97 -36.91 10.01 -13.13
C TRP A 97 -36.37 10.66 -11.86
N SER A 98 -35.04 10.61 -11.72
CA SER A 98 -34.23 11.32 -10.73
C SER A 98 -32.93 11.78 -11.38
N TYR A 99 -32.07 12.45 -10.63
CA TYR A 99 -30.76 12.89 -11.08
C TYR A 99 -29.64 12.32 -10.20
N GLU A 100 -28.50 12.14 -10.83
CA GLU A 100 -27.22 11.85 -10.20
C GLU A 100 -26.20 12.94 -10.53
N VAL A 101 -25.26 13.17 -9.61
CA VAL A 101 -24.24 14.21 -9.72
C VAL A 101 -23.03 13.71 -10.49
N ILE A 102 -22.49 14.54 -11.38
CA ILE A 102 -21.24 14.29 -12.10
C ILE A 102 -20.33 15.50 -11.94
N ASP A 103 -19.10 15.26 -11.50
CA ASP A 103 -18.07 16.29 -11.34
C ASP A 103 -16.93 16.02 -12.32
N THR A 104 -16.37 17.07 -12.90
CA THR A 104 -15.20 16.95 -13.76
C THR A 104 -13.95 17.32 -12.96
N LYS A 105 -12.90 16.51 -13.10
CA LYS A 105 -11.63 16.74 -12.38
C LYS A 105 -10.47 16.54 -13.32
N LEU A 106 -9.41 17.33 -13.12
CA LEU A 106 -8.15 17.17 -13.83
C LEU A 106 -7.28 16.04 -13.26
N ALA A 107 -7.45 15.73 -11.98
CA ALA A 107 -6.75 14.61 -11.38
C ALA A 107 -7.22 13.32 -12.07
N ARG A 108 -6.27 12.55 -12.61
CA ARG A 108 -6.53 11.24 -13.26
C ARG A 108 -7.05 10.17 -12.31
N ARG A 109 -6.88 10.38 -11.00
CA ARG A 109 -7.49 9.58 -9.95
C ARG A 109 -8.36 10.46 -9.10
N THR A 110 -9.55 9.95 -8.78
CA THR A 110 -10.47 10.64 -7.88
C THR A 110 -9.88 10.76 -6.47
N LYS A 111 -9.75 11.99 -5.98
CA LYS A 111 -9.26 12.28 -4.63
C LYS A 111 -10.41 12.15 -3.62
N GLY A 112 -10.12 11.72 -2.40
CA GLY A 112 -11.12 11.61 -1.33
C GLY A 112 -11.87 12.91 -1.02
N ALA A 113 -11.21 14.07 -1.18
CA ALA A 113 -11.86 15.37 -1.06
C ALA A 113 -12.97 15.59 -2.11
N THR A 114 -12.77 15.11 -3.35
CA THR A 114 -13.81 15.13 -4.41
C THR A 114 -15.01 14.28 -4.01
N ILE A 115 -14.78 13.11 -3.42
CA ILE A 115 -15.84 12.22 -2.95
C ILE A 115 -16.69 12.89 -1.85
N LEU A 116 -16.05 13.57 -0.90
CA LEU A 116 -16.76 14.32 0.14
C LEU A 116 -17.59 15.48 -0.44
N GLN A 117 -17.04 16.18 -1.45
CA GLN A 117 -17.78 17.22 -2.18
C GLN A 117 -19.01 16.64 -2.89
N LEU A 118 -18.86 15.51 -3.59
CA LEU A 118 -19.97 14.83 -4.25
C LEU A 118 -21.02 14.31 -3.27
N CYS A 119 -20.61 13.83 -2.09
CA CYS A 119 -21.54 13.45 -1.03
C CYS A 119 -22.39 14.64 -0.57
N LEU A 120 -21.78 15.82 -0.40
CA LEU A 120 -22.52 17.05 -0.12
C LEU A 120 -23.51 17.37 -1.24
N TYR A 121 -23.08 17.30 -2.50
CA TYR A 121 -23.96 17.58 -3.65
C TYR A 121 -25.11 16.59 -3.75
N SER A 122 -24.86 15.30 -3.56
CA SER A 122 -25.89 14.25 -3.53
C SER A 122 -26.88 14.44 -2.38
N GLU A 123 -26.42 14.87 -1.20
CA GLU A 123 -27.32 15.20 -0.08
C GLU A 123 -28.22 16.40 -0.41
N LEU A 124 -27.63 17.48 -0.93
CA LEU A 124 -28.36 18.68 -1.34
C LEU A 124 -29.37 18.36 -2.45
N LEU A 125 -28.99 17.53 -3.42
CA LEU A 125 -29.88 17.03 -4.48
C LEU A 125 -31.02 16.17 -3.93
N SER A 126 -30.72 15.29 -2.96
CA SER A 126 -31.72 14.41 -2.34
C SER A 126 -32.85 15.18 -1.66
N ALA A 127 -32.56 16.39 -1.16
CA ALA A 127 -33.53 17.30 -0.59
C ALA A 127 -34.62 17.71 -1.59
N VAL A 128 -34.24 17.87 -2.86
CA VAL A 128 -35.13 18.34 -3.93
C VAL A 128 -35.96 17.18 -4.49
N GLN A 129 -35.32 16.02 -4.72
CA GLN A 129 -35.99 14.88 -5.36
C GLN A 129 -36.54 13.82 -4.39
N ALA A 130 -36.39 14.04 -3.07
CA ALA A 130 -36.79 13.13 -1.98
C ALA A 130 -36.21 11.70 -2.11
N ARG A 131 -35.04 11.57 -2.76
CA ARG A 131 -34.34 10.31 -2.99
C ARG A 131 -32.83 10.54 -3.03
N MET A 132 -32.09 9.74 -2.27
CA MET A 132 -30.63 9.74 -2.34
C MET A 132 -30.17 9.13 -3.70
N PRO A 133 -29.27 9.79 -4.44
CA PRO A 133 -28.63 9.18 -5.61
C PRO A 133 -27.94 7.87 -5.24
N GLU A 134 -28.12 6.82 -6.04
CA GLU A 134 -27.43 5.54 -5.82
C GLU A 134 -25.93 5.73 -6.11
N TYR A 135 -25.62 6.40 -7.22
CA TYR A 135 -24.27 6.71 -7.63
C TYR A 135 -24.02 8.22 -7.73
N MET A 136 -22.74 8.56 -7.61
CA MET A 136 -22.14 9.85 -7.93
C MET A 136 -20.93 9.59 -8.81
N HIS A 137 -20.62 10.50 -9.74
CA HIS A 137 -19.66 10.21 -10.80
C HIS A 137 -18.56 11.27 -10.89
N VAL A 138 -17.36 10.83 -11.26
CA VAL A 138 -16.23 11.72 -11.59
C VAL A 138 -15.77 11.45 -13.00
N VAL A 139 -15.57 12.50 -13.79
CA VAL A 139 -14.99 12.40 -15.12
C VAL A 139 -13.57 12.94 -15.08
N THR A 140 -12.61 12.04 -15.17
CA THR A 140 -11.18 12.32 -15.20
C THR A 140 -10.65 12.36 -16.65
N PRO A 141 -9.49 12.99 -16.92
CA PRO A 141 -8.92 13.00 -18.27
C PRO A 141 -8.38 11.62 -18.64
N GLY A 142 -8.36 11.29 -19.93
CA GLY A 142 -7.79 10.02 -20.43
C GLY A 142 -8.75 8.82 -20.44
N THR A 143 -9.93 8.92 -19.82
CA THR A 143 -10.93 7.82 -19.81
C THR A 143 -11.85 7.79 -21.03
N GLY A 144 -11.61 8.63 -22.04
CA GLY A 144 -12.53 8.85 -23.15
C GLY A 144 -13.90 9.37 -22.69
N PHE A 145 -13.90 10.21 -21.65
CA PHE A 145 -15.10 10.73 -20.97
C PHE A 145 -16.00 9.67 -20.31
N ARG A 146 -15.49 8.45 -20.11
CA ARG A 146 -16.18 7.44 -19.31
C ARG A 146 -16.15 7.88 -17.83
N PRO A 147 -17.31 8.05 -17.17
CA PRO A 147 -17.33 8.42 -15.76
C PRO A 147 -16.88 7.27 -14.86
N GLU A 148 -16.10 7.58 -13.85
CA GLU A 148 -15.86 6.74 -12.68
C GLU A 148 -17.08 6.85 -11.76
N SER A 149 -17.74 5.72 -11.50
CA SER A 149 -18.96 5.69 -10.67
C SER A 149 -18.65 5.24 -9.25
N TYR A 150 -19.14 6.02 -8.28
CA TYR A 150 -18.98 5.78 -6.86
C TYR A 150 -20.35 5.63 -6.22
N ARG A 151 -20.55 4.56 -5.47
CA ARG A 151 -21.82 4.36 -4.76
C ARG A 151 -21.90 5.33 -3.57
N THR A 152 -22.95 6.13 -3.50
CA THR A 152 -23.08 7.20 -2.49
C THR A 152 -23.06 6.64 -1.06
N ALA A 153 -23.72 5.49 -0.85
CA ALA A 153 -23.78 4.82 0.44
C ALA A 153 -22.39 4.46 0.99
N SER A 154 -21.42 4.17 0.12
CA SER A 154 -20.06 3.79 0.52
C SER A 154 -19.30 4.86 1.29
N PHE A 155 -19.71 6.13 1.17
CA PHE A 155 -19.02 7.28 1.75
C PHE A 155 -19.90 8.09 2.70
N GLY A 156 -21.22 7.88 2.67
CA GLY A 156 -22.19 8.70 3.40
C GLY A 156 -21.99 8.75 4.91
N ALA A 157 -21.54 7.65 5.53
CA ALA A 157 -21.29 7.61 6.98
C ALA A 157 -20.13 8.53 7.40
N TYR A 158 -18.99 8.41 6.71
CA TYR A 158 -17.81 9.26 6.95
C TYR A 158 -18.10 10.72 6.62
N TYR A 159 -18.78 11.00 5.50
CA TYR A 159 -19.20 12.35 5.15
C TYR A 159 -20.06 13.02 6.25
N ARG A 160 -21.08 12.31 6.79
CA ARG A 160 -21.91 12.85 7.89
C ARG A 160 -21.08 13.14 9.14
N GLN A 161 -20.09 12.30 9.46
CA GLN A 161 -19.17 12.55 10.58
C GLN A 161 -18.31 13.79 10.33
N ALA A 162 -17.67 13.89 9.17
CA ALA A 162 -16.83 15.03 8.80
C ALA A 162 -17.61 16.34 8.81
N ARG A 163 -18.83 16.33 8.23
CA ARG A 163 -19.73 17.49 8.22
C ARG A 163 -20.08 17.94 9.64
N ARG A 164 -20.52 17.02 10.51
CA ARG A 164 -20.83 17.35 11.91
C ARG A 164 -19.61 17.90 12.66
N GLY A 165 -18.43 17.35 12.41
CA GLY A 165 -17.17 17.86 12.97
C GLY A 165 -16.88 19.30 12.52
N PHE A 166 -17.07 19.59 11.23
CA PHE A 166 -16.90 20.94 10.68
C PHE A 166 -17.92 21.93 11.24
N GLU A 167 -19.21 21.57 11.29
CA GLU A 167 -20.26 22.41 11.87
C GLU A 167 -20.02 22.66 13.36
N HIS A 168 -19.55 21.65 14.11
CA HIS A 168 -19.17 21.81 15.51
C HIS A 168 -17.99 22.78 15.66
N PHE A 169 -16.94 22.64 14.83
CA PHE A 169 -15.81 23.56 14.82
C PHE A 169 -16.24 25.01 14.55
N LEU A 170 -17.14 25.24 13.58
CA LEU A 170 -17.67 26.57 13.28
C LEU A 170 -18.48 27.20 14.42
N ARG A 171 -19.08 26.38 15.29
CA ARG A 171 -19.88 26.82 16.44
C ARG A 171 -19.04 27.09 17.70
N ARG A 172 -17.74 26.75 17.74
CA ARG A 172 -16.87 27.03 18.89
C ARG A 172 -16.70 28.55 19.07
N GLU A 173 -16.93 29.05 20.28
CA GLU A 173 -16.75 30.47 20.61
C GLU A 173 -15.26 30.89 20.64
N SER A 174 -15.03 32.17 20.38
CA SER A 174 -13.78 32.86 20.01
C SER A 174 -12.66 32.96 21.06
N GLY A 175 -12.62 32.07 22.06
CA GLY A 175 -11.61 32.11 23.14
C GLY A 175 -10.27 31.47 22.77
N GLU A 176 -10.24 30.51 21.85
CA GLU A 176 -9.02 29.79 21.48
C GLU A 176 -8.32 30.44 20.28
N SER A 177 -7.12 30.96 20.53
CA SER A 177 -6.23 31.50 19.49
C SER A 177 -5.77 30.38 18.56
N THR A 178 -5.89 30.58 17.25
CA THR A 178 -5.31 29.67 16.24
C THR A 178 -3.88 30.10 15.88
N TYR A 179 -2.98 29.12 15.78
CA TYR A 179 -1.58 29.32 15.39
C TYR A 179 -1.32 28.78 13.97
N PRO A 180 -0.52 29.45 13.12
CA PRO A 180 -0.25 29.01 11.75
C PRO A 180 0.75 27.85 11.69
N GLU A 181 0.42 26.71 12.30
CA GLU A 181 1.24 25.50 12.25
C GLU A 181 1.48 25.06 10.79
N PRO A 182 2.69 24.63 10.42
CA PRO A 182 2.96 24.09 9.10
C PRO A 182 2.05 22.90 8.76
N ASN A 183 1.59 22.88 7.52
CA ASN A 183 0.78 21.80 6.95
C ASN A 183 1.12 21.59 5.47
N GLU A 184 0.63 20.51 4.89
CA GLU A 184 0.92 20.07 3.52
C GLU A 184 0.44 21.05 2.45
N HIS A 185 -0.52 21.92 2.77
CA HIS A 185 -1.04 22.92 1.83
C HIS A 185 -0.22 24.21 1.80
N CYS A 186 0.75 24.39 2.70
CA CYS A 186 1.58 25.60 2.76
C CYS A 186 2.23 26.01 1.42
N PRO A 187 2.70 25.10 0.55
CA PRO A 187 3.30 25.48 -0.74
C PRO A 187 2.34 26.26 -1.65
N VAL A 188 1.06 25.89 -1.70
CA VAL A 188 0.02 26.51 -2.56
C VAL A 188 -0.90 27.47 -1.79
N CYS A 189 -0.66 27.66 -0.49
CA CYS A 189 -1.52 28.46 0.36
C CYS A 189 -1.30 29.97 0.14
N VAL A 190 -2.37 30.70 -0.14
CA VAL A 190 -2.35 32.17 -0.27
C VAL A 190 -1.88 32.90 1.00
N TRP A 191 -1.94 32.23 2.17
CA TRP A 191 -1.50 32.76 3.46
C TRP A 191 -0.08 32.34 3.84
N ARG A 192 0.68 31.66 2.97
CA ARG A 192 2.01 31.10 3.31
C ARG A 192 2.99 32.14 3.82
N THR A 193 3.03 33.32 3.19
CA THR A 193 3.95 34.41 3.53
C THR A 193 3.67 34.99 4.91
N PRO A 194 2.45 35.46 5.25
CA PRO A 194 2.17 35.95 6.60
C PRO A 194 2.30 34.85 7.66
N CYS A 195 1.94 33.60 7.35
CA CYS A 195 2.15 32.47 8.26
C CYS A 195 3.64 32.23 8.55
N ALA A 196 4.50 32.22 7.52
CA ALA A 196 5.94 32.05 7.68
C ALA A 196 6.59 33.22 8.43
N ALA A 197 6.15 34.45 8.16
CA ALA A 197 6.62 35.64 8.87
C ALA A 197 6.30 35.56 10.37
N ARG A 198 5.07 35.16 10.73
CA ARG A 198 4.68 34.96 12.14
C ARG A 198 5.55 33.89 12.82
N ARG A 199 5.72 32.72 12.19
CA ARG A 199 6.56 31.65 12.76
C ARG A 199 8.03 32.05 12.97
N ARG A 200 8.58 32.87 12.07
CA ARG A 200 9.94 33.43 12.23
C ARG A 200 10.02 34.47 13.35
N ALA A 201 9.02 35.34 13.45
CA ALA A 201 8.95 36.33 14.52
C ALA A 201 8.85 35.67 15.91
N ASP A 202 8.12 34.56 16.00
CA ASP A 202 7.92 33.80 17.23
C ASP A 202 9.09 32.83 17.53
N ASP A 203 10.15 32.80 16.71
CA ASP A 203 11.26 31.82 16.76
C ASP A 203 10.79 30.36 16.92
N HIS A 204 9.71 30.04 16.21
CA HIS A 204 8.96 28.80 16.40
C HIS A 204 9.83 27.55 16.17
N LEU A 205 9.62 26.51 16.99
CA LEU A 205 10.39 25.25 16.91
C LEU A 205 10.42 24.61 15.53
N CYS A 206 9.39 24.78 14.69
CA CYS A 206 9.35 24.21 13.34
C CYS A 206 10.46 24.70 12.39
N LEU A 207 11.26 25.69 12.80
CA LEU A 207 12.44 26.16 12.07
C LEU A 207 13.64 25.20 12.27
N VAL A 208 13.61 24.33 13.28
CA VAL A 208 14.66 23.34 13.52
C VAL A 208 14.59 22.25 12.46
N ALA A 209 15.70 22.01 11.76
CA ALA A 209 15.74 21.02 10.69
C ALA A 209 15.44 19.61 11.22
N GLY A 210 14.47 18.93 10.61
CA GLY A 210 14.11 17.55 10.97
C GLY A 210 13.29 17.39 12.25
N ILE A 211 12.85 18.48 12.89
CA ILE A 211 11.98 18.36 14.07
C ILE A 211 10.56 17.90 13.67
N THR A 212 9.98 17.01 14.47
CA THR A 212 8.63 16.47 14.23
C THR A 212 7.58 17.19 15.08
N LYS A 213 6.30 17.10 14.68
CA LYS A 213 5.18 17.63 15.48
C LYS A 213 5.10 16.99 16.88
N VAL A 214 5.49 15.72 17.00
CA VAL A 214 5.54 14.99 18.28
C VAL A 214 6.57 15.62 19.22
N GLN A 215 7.77 15.87 18.70
CA GLN A 215 8.84 16.52 19.48
C GLN A 215 8.45 17.95 19.87
N ILE A 216 7.82 18.72 18.96
CA ILE A 216 7.32 20.06 19.28
C ILE A 216 6.29 20.01 20.43
N GLY A 217 5.34 19.07 20.38
CA GLY A 217 4.35 18.89 21.44
C GLY A 217 4.98 18.52 22.79
N GLU A 218 5.96 17.60 22.80
CA GLU A 218 6.69 17.19 23.99
C GLU A 218 7.49 18.35 24.63
N LEU A 219 8.17 19.14 23.79
CA LEU A 219 8.96 20.30 24.20
C LEU A 219 8.08 21.42 24.76
N ARG A 220 6.94 21.70 24.12
CA ARG A 220 5.94 22.67 24.61
C ARG A 220 5.40 22.31 25.99
N ARG A 221 5.12 21.02 26.24
CA ARG A 221 4.71 20.54 27.58
C ARG A 221 5.78 20.77 28.67
N ARG A 222 7.02 21.07 28.26
CA ARG A 222 8.17 21.38 29.12
C ARG A 222 8.58 22.85 29.02
N GLU A 223 7.70 23.70 28.49
CA GLU A 223 7.92 25.15 28.36
C GLU A 223 9.11 25.51 27.45
N ILE A 224 9.53 24.60 26.56
CA ILE A 224 10.51 24.86 25.51
C ILE A 224 9.74 25.16 24.23
N GLU A 225 9.51 26.44 23.94
CA GLU A 225 8.64 26.87 22.83
C GLU A 225 9.38 27.47 21.63
N THR A 226 10.65 27.84 21.79
CA THR A 226 11.45 28.51 20.75
C THR A 226 12.70 27.72 20.38
N THR A 227 13.21 27.99 19.18
CA THR A 227 14.46 27.39 18.71
C THR A 227 15.65 27.79 19.60
N GLY A 228 15.70 29.05 20.03
CA GLY A 228 16.69 29.56 20.96
C GLY A 228 16.63 28.87 22.32
N ALA A 229 15.43 28.64 22.88
CA ALA A 229 15.27 27.92 24.14
C ALA A 229 15.74 26.47 24.02
N LEU A 230 15.37 25.79 22.92
CA LEU A 230 15.84 24.42 22.67
C LEU A 230 17.37 24.38 22.58
N ALA A 231 17.99 25.29 21.81
CA ALA A 231 19.43 25.36 21.58
C ALA A 231 20.29 25.46 22.86
N VAL A 232 19.75 25.98 23.96
CA VAL A 232 20.48 26.14 25.24
C VAL A 232 20.07 25.11 26.30
N THR A 233 19.16 24.19 25.97
CA THR A 233 18.75 23.12 26.88
C THR A 233 19.97 22.30 27.33
N PRO A 234 20.16 22.03 28.63
CA PRO A 234 21.30 21.25 29.10
C PRO A 234 21.30 19.82 28.57
N LEU A 235 22.50 19.30 28.26
CA LEU A 235 22.75 17.90 27.94
C LEU A 235 23.64 17.24 29.02
N PRO A 236 23.42 15.95 29.37
CA PRO A 236 22.29 15.12 28.93
C PRO A 236 20.96 15.67 29.49
N LEU A 237 19.85 15.30 28.87
CA LEU A 237 18.53 15.80 29.30
C LEU A 237 18.28 15.45 30.76
N THR A 238 17.81 16.44 31.53
CA THR A 238 17.45 16.27 32.96
C THR A 238 16.10 15.56 33.16
N TRP A 239 15.43 15.24 32.07
CA TRP A 239 14.11 14.64 32.02
C TRP A 239 14.08 13.50 31.00
N LYS A 240 13.19 12.55 31.22
CA LYS A 240 12.96 11.44 30.30
C LYS A 240 11.77 11.79 29.40
N PRO A 241 11.91 11.74 28.05
CA PRO A 241 10.76 11.93 27.18
C PRO A 241 9.69 10.86 27.44
N GLU A 242 8.43 11.27 27.43
CA GLU A 242 7.27 10.37 27.43
C GLU A 242 7.06 9.77 26.04
N ARG A 243 7.47 10.50 24.98
CA ARG A 243 7.33 10.09 23.58
C ARG A 243 8.68 10.17 22.87
N GLY A 244 9.12 9.05 22.30
CA GLY A 244 10.41 8.95 21.60
C GLY A 244 11.61 8.78 22.54
N ALA A 245 12.78 8.53 21.96
CA ALA A 245 14.01 8.29 22.71
C ALA A 245 14.73 9.59 23.10
N ALA A 246 15.38 9.63 24.26
CA ALA A 246 16.12 10.81 24.75
C ALA A 246 17.13 11.33 23.71
N HIS A 247 17.92 10.44 23.11
CA HIS A 247 18.92 10.80 22.11
C HIS A 247 18.33 11.57 20.90
N SER A 248 17.08 11.31 20.52
CA SER A 248 16.41 12.01 19.42
C SER A 248 16.19 13.49 19.74
N TYR A 249 15.82 13.80 21.00
CA TYR A 249 15.70 15.17 21.51
C TYR A 249 17.07 15.85 21.63
N GLU A 250 18.11 15.12 22.03
CA GLU A 250 19.47 15.64 22.07
C GLU A 250 19.98 16.00 20.67
N ARG A 251 19.65 15.19 19.65
CA ARG A 251 19.97 15.48 18.24
C ARG A 251 19.30 16.75 17.72
N ILE A 252 17.99 16.92 17.93
CA ILE A 252 17.30 18.16 17.50
C ILE A 252 17.75 19.37 18.33
N ARG A 253 18.17 19.18 19.58
CA ARG A 253 18.77 20.24 20.41
C ARG A 253 20.09 20.71 19.82
N GLU A 254 20.98 19.79 19.45
CA GLU A 254 22.24 20.15 18.80
C GLU A 254 22.03 20.77 17.41
N GLN A 255 21.01 20.32 16.67
CA GLN A 255 20.58 20.94 15.41
C GLN A 255 20.10 22.38 15.65
N ALA A 256 19.30 22.63 16.69
CA ALA A 256 18.90 23.97 17.10
C ALA A 256 20.12 24.83 17.49
N ARG A 257 21.10 24.28 18.23
CA ARG A 257 22.33 24.97 18.62
C ARG A 257 23.07 25.52 17.39
N ILE A 258 23.42 24.65 16.44
CA ILE A 258 24.20 25.09 15.28
C ILE A 258 23.41 26.06 14.40
N GLN A 259 22.08 25.92 14.29
CA GLN A 259 21.22 26.87 13.58
C GLN A 259 21.18 28.25 14.25
N VAL A 260 21.20 28.32 15.58
CA VAL A 260 21.28 29.59 16.32
C VAL A 260 22.66 30.22 16.15
N GLU A 261 23.73 29.43 16.24
CA GLU A 261 25.11 29.90 16.00
C GLU A 261 25.30 30.42 14.57
N GLY A 262 24.80 29.71 13.56
CA GLY A 262 24.87 30.14 12.16
C GLY A 262 24.09 31.44 11.91
N ARG A 263 22.89 31.57 12.51
CA ARG A 263 22.12 32.83 12.48
C ARG A 263 22.88 33.99 13.12
N ALA A 264 23.52 33.77 14.27
CA ALA A 264 24.33 34.77 14.95
C ALA A 264 25.60 35.15 14.15
N ALA A 265 26.22 34.16 13.49
CA ALA A 265 27.42 34.36 12.68
C ALA A 265 27.14 34.96 11.28
N GLY A 266 25.88 34.99 10.84
CA GLY A 266 25.49 35.46 9.51
C GLY A 266 26.03 34.60 8.36
N LYS A 267 26.39 33.34 8.63
CA LYS A 267 26.92 32.40 7.62
C LYS A 267 26.53 30.96 7.96
N THR A 268 26.49 30.11 6.95
CA THR A 268 26.25 28.67 7.14
C THR A 268 27.47 28.03 7.80
N LEU A 269 27.22 27.32 8.90
CA LEU A 269 28.19 26.55 9.66
C LEU A 269 27.92 25.05 9.47
N TYR A 270 28.95 24.24 9.66
CA TYR A 270 28.81 22.79 9.73
C TYR A 270 29.77 22.20 10.76
N GLU A 271 29.43 21.02 11.25
CA GLU A 271 30.31 20.15 12.03
C GLU A 271 30.20 18.70 11.53
N ALA A 272 31.30 17.95 11.63
CA ALA A 272 31.29 16.54 11.30
C ALA A 272 30.67 15.73 12.45
N LEU A 273 29.85 14.75 12.11
CA LEU A 273 29.29 13.80 13.07
C LEU A 273 30.31 12.70 13.41
N ALA A 274 30.00 11.92 14.44
CA ALA A 274 30.83 10.78 14.84
C ALA A 274 30.96 9.78 13.68
N VAL A 275 32.18 9.29 13.46
CA VAL A 275 32.44 8.30 12.42
C VAL A 275 31.89 6.95 12.86
N LEU A 276 30.94 6.44 12.08
CA LEU A 276 30.41 5.09 12.21
C LEU A 276 30.82 4.30 10.95
N PRO A 277 31.23 3.02 11.08
CA PRO A 277 31.46 2.16 9.91
C PRO A 277 30.25 2.19 8.97
N ASP A 278 30.44 2.12 7.66
CA ASP A 278 29.42 2.09 6.59
C ASP A 278 28.30 3.17 6.61
N LEU A 279 28.45 4.26 7.37
CA LEU A 279 27.49 5.37 7.44
C LEU A 279 28.14 6.71 7.12
N GLY A 280 27.32 7.68 6.70
CA GLY A 280 27.78 9.04 6.40
C GLY A 280 28.97 9.04 5.44
N LEU A 281 30.08 9.65 5.85
CA LEU A 281 31.30 9.75 5.03
C LEU A 281 31.94 8.39 4.70
N ALA A 282 31.64 7.31 5.44
CA ALA A 282 32.13 5.97 5.14
C ALA A 282 31.43 5.34 3.93
N ARG A 283 30.28 5.88 3.48
CA ARG A 283 29.55 5.42 2.29
C ARG A 283 30.13 5.95 0.98
N LEU A 284 31.08 6.88 1.04
CA LEU A 284 31.71 7.44 -0.15
C LEU A 284 32.71 6.45 -0.76
N PRO A 285 32.45 5.94 -1.98
CA PRO A 285 33.42 5.12 -2.69
C PRO A 285 34.60 5.99 -3.17
N THR A 286 35.67 5.35 -3.62
CA THR A 286 36.80 6.06 -4.23
C THR A 286 36.29 6.78 -5.48
N PRO A 287 36.53 8.09 -5.63
CA PRO A 287 36.21 8.80 -6.87
C PRO A 287 36.86 8.13 -8.09
N SER A 288 36.08 7.93 -9.14
CA SER A 288 36.54 7.40 -10.43
C SER A 288 36.44 8.47 -11.52
N ALA A 289 37.34 8.41 -12.51
CA ALA A 289 37.20 9.20 -13.74
C ALA A 289 35.94 8.82 -14.54
N GLY A 290 35.40 7.63 -14.30
CA GLY A 290 34.15 7.16 -14.88
C GLY A 290 32.90 7.79 -14.27
N ASP A 291 32.97 8.45 -13.10
CA ASP A 291 31.79 8.85 -12.33
C ASP A 291 30.80 9.73 -13.11
N VAL A 292 29.51 9.55 -12.80
CA VAL A 292 28.39 10.30 -13.37
C VAL A 292 27.56 10.93 -12.25
N PHE A 293 27.09 12.16 -12.46
CA PHE A 293 26.17 12.87 -11.58
C PHE A 293 24.83 12.99 -12.28
N LEU A 294 23.80 12.33 -11.73
CA LEU A 294 22.47 12.19 -12.32
C LEU A 294 21.44 13.05 -11.60
N ASP A 295 20.61 13.75 -12.37
CA ASP A 295 19.42 14.45 -11.91
C ASP A 295 18.30 14.31 -12.94
N LEU A 296 17.09 13.99 -12.48
CA LEU A 296 15.93 13.76 -13.35
C LEU A 296 14.85 14.80 -13.06
N GLU A 297 14.28 15.37 -14.12
CA GLU A 297 13.12 16.23 -14.01
C GLU A 297 11.88 15.52 -14.53
N GLY A 298 10.87 15.45 -13.67
CA GLY A 298 9.63 14.75 -13.93
C GLY A 298 8.40 15.54 -13.52
N ASP A 299 7.28 15.15 -14.12
CA ASP A 299 5.96 15.61 -13.75
C ASP A 299 5.05 14.41 -13.47
N PRO A 300 4.61 14.20 -12.21
CA PRO A 300 3.77 13.05 -11.85
C PRO A 300 2.35 13.11 -12.46
N PHE A 301 1.92 14.24 -13.03
CA PHE A 301 0.55 14.46 -13.52
C PHE A 301 0.39 14.29 -15.04
N VAL A 302 1.50 14.20 -15.78
CA VAL A 302 1.47 13.92 -17.22
C VAL A 302 1.13 12.46 -17.46
N ASP A 303 0.09 12.19 -18.24
CA ASP A 303 -0.31 10.82 -18.58
C ASP A 303 -0.60 9.91 -17.35
N GLU A 304 -0.87 8.63 -17.58
CA GLU A 304 -1.06 7.70 -16.46
C GLU A 304 0.30 7.39 -15.80
N GLY A 305 0.55 8.05 -14.66
CA GLY A 305 1.68 7.79 -13.77
C GLY A 305 2.96 8.63 -14.03
N GLY A 306 2.81 9.82 -14.60
CA GLY A 306 3.85 10.84 -14.70
C GLY A 306 4.83 10.65 -15.84
N LEU A 307 5.53 11.69 -16.26
CA LEU A 307 6.53 11.70 -17.34
C LEU A 307 7.83 12.33 -16.84
N GLU A 308 8.93 11.60 -16.95
CA GLU A 308 10.29 12.15 -16.83
C GLU A 308 10.62 12.86 -18.15
N TYR A 309 10.63 14.20 -18.12
CA TYR A 309 10.76 15.01 -19.33
C TYR A 309 12.18 15.48 -19.61
N LEU A 310 13.11 15.33 -18.65
CA LEU A 310 14.53 15.57 -18.85
C LEU A 310 15.39 14.61 -18.03
N PHE A 311 16.27 13.88 -18.70
CA PHE A 311 17.33 13.08 -18.08
C PHE A 311 18.64 13.85 -18.15
N GLY A 312 19.02 14.43 -17.03
CA GLY A 312 20.23 15.23 -16.90
C GLY A 312 21.37 14.46 -16.28
N TYR A 313 22.54 14.48 -16.91
CA TYR A 313 23.72 13.91 -16.29
C TYR A 313 25.02 14.58 -16.72
N VAL A 314 25.95 14.69 -15.77
CA VAL A 314 27.29 15.26 -15.97
C VAL A 314 28.36 14.21 -15.76
N PHE A 315 29.36 14.19 -16.63
CA PHE A 315 30.52 13.31 -16.56
C PHE A 315 31.76 13.95 -17.21
N ASP A 316 32.93 13.36 -16.99
CA ASP A 316 34.18 13.79 -17.64
C ASP A 316 34.45 12.96 -18.91
N GLU A 317 34.83 13.61 -20.02
CA GLU A 317 35.33 12.93 -21.22
C GLU A 317 36.78 12.44 -21.01
N GLU A 318 37.30 11.62 -21.93
CA GLU A 318 38.65 11.04 -21.82
C GLU A 318 39.76 12.11 -21.77
N ASP A 319 39.52 13.30 -22.31
CA ASP A 319 40.43 14.43 -22.27
C ASP A 319 40.32 15.26 -20.96
N GLY A 320 39.46 14.84 -20.03
CA GLY A 320 39.19 15.50 -18.75
C GLY A 320 38.26 16.70 -18.86
N THR A 321 37.67 16.97 -20.03
CA THR A 321 36.66 18.01 -20.17
C THR A 321 35.32 17.53 -19.61
N GLN A 322 34.61 18.44 -18.95
CA GLN A 322 33.31 18.15 -18.38
C GLN A 322 32.21 18.28 -19.44
N LYS A 323 31.35 17.27 -19.53
CA LYS A 323 30.21 17.23 -20.44
C LYS A 323 28.90 17.06 -19.68
N TYR A 324 27.89 17.78 -20.16
CA TYR A 324 26.50 17.63 -19.74
C TYR A 324 25.71 17.02 -20.89
N CYS A 325 24.90 16.01 -20.59
CA CYS A 325 23.87 15.48 -21.47
C CYS A 325 22.51 15.74 -20.85
N GLY A 326 21.57 16.23 -21.67
CA GLY A 326 20.19 16.48 -21.28
C GLY A 326 19.25 15.88 -22.30
N GLU A 327 18.78 14.66 -22.06
CA GLU A 327 17.86 13.97 -22.96
C GLU A 327 16.42 14.42 -22.68
N TRP A 328 15.84 15.19 -23.60
CA TRP A 328 14.47 15.68 -23.49
C TRP A 328 13.46 14.65 -23.97
N ALA A 329 12.41 14.45 -23.18
CA ALA A 329 11.30 13.58 -23.50
C ALA A 329 9.97 14.33 -23.34
N LEU A 330 9.26 14.58 -24.44
CA LEU A 330 7.96 15.27 -24.41
C LEU A 330 6.78 14.31 -24.63
N SER A 331 7.05 13.01 -24.72
CA SER A 331 6.06 11.94 -24.81
C SER A 331 6.67 10.61 -24.37
N ARG A 332 5.85 9.54 -24.30
CA ARG A 332 6.22 8.23 -23.75
C ARG A 332 7.32 7.50 -24.51
N GLU A 333 7.30 7.58 -25.84
CA GLU A 333 8.32 6.91 -26.66
C GLU A 333 9.70 7.57 -26.50
N PRO A 334 9.84 8.91 -26.56
CA PRO A 334 11.05 9.61 -26.13
C PRO A 334 11.47 9.34 -24.69
N GLU A 335 10.54 9.25 -23.72
CA GLU A 335 10.88 8.93 -22.32
C GLU A 335 11.50 7.53 -22.20
N LYS A 336 10.91 6.54 -22.87
CA LYS A 336 11.47 5.20 -22.96
C LYS A 336 12.87 5.23 -23.60
N HIS A 337 13.03 5.98 -24.69
CA HIS A 337 14.32 6.09 -25.37
C HIS A 337 15.40 6.77 -24.52
N ALA A 338 15.06 7.85 -23.81
CA ALA A 338 15.96 8.53 -22.90
C ALA A 338 16.38 7.63 -21.73
N PHE A 339 15.43 6.88 -21.16
CA PHE A 339 15.71 5.86 -20.15
C PHE A 339 16.67 4.78 -20.66
N GLU A 340 16.38 4.17 -21.81
CA GLU A 340 17.24 3.13 -22.41
C GLU A 340 18.64 3.70 -22.73
N THR A 341 18.71 4.92 -23.26
CA THR A 341 19.97 5.60 -23.59
C THR A 341 20.82 5.83 -22.36
N PHE A 342 20.25 6.34 -21.26
CA PHE A 342 20.99 6.54 -20.01
C PHE A 342 21.50 5.22 -19.43
N VAL A 343 20.66 4.18 -19.41
CA VAL A 343 21.06 2.87 -18.86
C VAL A 343 22.17 2.24 -19.71
N ASP A 344 22.04 2.27 -21.04
CA ASP A 344 23.05 1.75 -21.96
C ASP A 344 24.38 2.51 -21.83
N PHE A 345 24.31 3.84 -21.68
CA PHE A 345 25.46 4.68 -21.39
C PHE A 345 26.14 4.26 -20.07
N ALA A 346 25.37 4.11 -18.99
CA ALA A 346 25.90 3.74 -17.68
C ALA A 346 26.58 2.36 -17.70
N ILE A 347 25.97 1.37 -18.37
CA ILE A 347 26.53 0.03 -18.52
C ILE A 347 27.82 0.04 -19.35
N SER A 348 27.84 0.75 -20.48
CA SER A 348 29.03 0.90 -21.32
C SER A 348 30.18 1.57 -20.54
N ARG A 349 29.86 2.60 -19.77
CA ARG A 349 30.82 3.34 -18.96
C ARG A 349 31.36 2.48 -17.81
N TRP A 350 30.51 1.71 -17.15
CA TRP A 350 30.94 0.77 -16.11
C TRP A 350 31.88 -0.33 -16.66
N ALA A 351 31.66 -0.78 -17.90
CA ALA A 351 32.57 -1.73 -18.54
C ALA A 351 33.97 -1.14 -18.80
N GLN A 352 34.07 0.17 -19.02
CA GLN A 352 35.34 0.89 -19.22
C GLN A 352 36.02 1.25 -17.89
N TYR A 353 35.23 1.62 -16.88
CA TYR A 353 35.68 2.06 -15.56
C TYR A 353 35.09 1.14 -14.48
N PRO A 354 35.81 0.08 -14.05
CA PRO A 354 35.29 -0.90 -13.10
C PRO A 354 34.94 -0.33 -11.72
N ASP A 355 35.52 0.82 -11.36
CA ASP A 355 35.29 1.58 -10.13
C ASP A 355 34.27 2.73 -10.30
N PHE A 356 33.49 2.71 -11.38
CA PHE A 356 32.44 3.67 -11.71
C PHE A 356 31.31 3.75 -10.68
N HIS A 357 30.85 4.96 -10.38
CA HIS A 357 29.64 5.19 -9.59
C HIS A 357 28.72 6.25 -10.22
N ILE A 358 27.42 6.15 -9.88
CA ILE A 358 26.38 7.11 -10.24
C ILE A 358 25.97 7.85 -8.96
N TYR A 359 26.35 9.13 -8.87
CA TYR A 359 25.98 9.99 -7.75
C TYR A 359 24.66 10.69 -8.02
N HIS A 360 23.83 10.78 -7.00
CA HIS A 360 22.57 11.50 -7.03
C HIS A 360 22.32 12.13 -5.65
N TYR A 361 21.51 13.19 -5.59
CA TYR A 361 21.29 13.86 -4.32
C TYR A 361 20.33 13.09 -3.41
N ALA A 362 19.18 12.63 -3.90
CA ALA A 362 18.10 12.08 -3.06
C ALA A 362 17.62 10.70 -3.59
N PRO A 363 16.82 9.90 -2.87
CA PRO A 363 16.42 8.57 -3.37
C PRO A 363 15.44 8.59 -4.57
N TYR A 364 15.13 9.76 -5.12
CA TYR A 364 14.17 9.92 -6.21
C TYR A 364 14.68 9.28 -7.51
N GLU A 365 15.93 9.49 -7.91
CA GLU A 365 16.43 9.06 -9.21
C GLU A 365 16.48 7.53 -9.33
N PRO A 366 17.04 6.76 -8.37
CA PRO A 366 16.98 5.30 -8.42
C PRO A 366 15.53 4.77 -8.39
N SER A 367 14.63 5.46 -7.68
CA SER A 367 13.21 5.09 -7.63
C SER A 367 12.50 5.35 -8.96
N ALA A 368 12.84 6.45 -9.64
CA ALA A 368 12.35 6.76 -10.98
C ALA A 368 12.84 5.74 -12.00
N LEU A 369 14.12 5.38 -11.99
CA LEU A 369 14.67 4.34 -12.87
C LEU A 369 14.00 2.98 -12.64
N LYS A 370 13.77 2.57 -11.38
CA LYS A 370 12.99 1.34 -11.06
C LYS A 370 11.55 1.40 -11.60
N ARG A 371 10.91 2.57 -11.48
CA ARG A 371 9.54 2.80 -11.99
C ARG A 371 9.51 2.70 -13.52
N LEU A 372 10.47 3.32 -14.21
CA LEU A 372 10.57 3.30 -15.68
C LEU A 372 10.89 1.91 -16.20
N MET A 373 11.80 1.20 -15.53
CA MET A 373 12.11 -0.21 -15.78
C MET A 373 10.85 -1.08 -15.73
N GLY A 374 10.05 -0.98 -14.66
CA GLY A 374 8.80 -1.74 -14.52
C GLY A 374 7.71 -1.32 -15.50
N ARG A 375 7.60 -0.02 -15.80
CA ARG A 375 6.63 0.54 -16.75
C ARG A 375 6.89 0.10 -18.18
N TYR A 376 8.14 0.19 -18.64
CA TYR A 376 8.52 -0.08 -20.02
C TYR A 376 8.97 -1.52 -20.27
N VAL A 377 9.12 -2.31 -19.20
CA VAL A 377 9.53 -3.72 -19.25
C VAL A 377 10.80 -3.88 -20.09
N THR A 378 11.76 -2.99 -19.86
CA THR A 378 13.04 -2.91 -20.57
C THR A 378 14.17 -2.62 -19.57
N ARG A 379 15.38 -3.08 -19.90
CA ARG A 379 16.61 -2.93 -19.10
C ARG A 379 16.51 -3.40 -17.64
N GLU A 380 15.68 -4.41 -17.39
CA GLU A 380 15.40 -4.91 -16.03
C GLU A 380 16.64 -5.51 -15.38
N ASP A 381 17.39 -6.32 -16.12
CA ASP A 381 18.58 -6.99 -15.61
C ASP A 381 19.74 -6.01 -15.39
N GLU A 382 19.88 -5.00 -16.26
CA GLU A 382 20.89 -3.95 -16.16
C GLU A 382 20.68 -3.09 -14.90
N ILE A 383 19.46 -2.56 -14.69
CA ILE A 383 19.14 -1.79 -13.48
C ILE A 383 19.36 -2.63 -12.22
N ASP A 384 18.89 -3.87 -12.22
CA ASP A 384 19.01 -4.78 -11.07
C ASP A 384 20.48 -5.16 -10.79
N ARG A 385 21.31 -5.31 -11.83
CA ARG A 385 22.76 -5.51 -11.70
C ARG A 385 23.45 -4.27 -11.11
N MET A 386 23.11 -3.07 -11.58
CA MET A 386 23.68 -1.82 -11.06
C MET A 386 23.30 -1.58 -9.59
N LEU A 387 22.06 -1.90 -9.21
CA LEU A 387 21.60 -1.82 -7.82
C LEU A 387 22.34 -2.84 -6.93
N ARG A 388 22.50 -4.09 -7.38
CA ARG A 388 23.26 -5.11 -6.63
C ARG A 388 24.74 -4.76 -6.48
N ALA A 389 25.34 -4.19 -7.53
CA ALA A 389 26.72 -3.71 -7.49
C ALA A 389 26.87 -2.40 -6.68
N SER A 390 25.78 -1.85 -6.12
CA SER A 390 25.79 -0.64 -5.31
C SER A 390 26.41 0.56 -6.03
N LEU A 391 26.16 0.69 -7.35
CA LEU A 391 26.71 1.80 -8.15
C LEU A 391 26.07 3.15 -7.81
N PHE A 392 24.84 3.17 -7.28
CA PHE A 392 24.13 4.39 -6.93
C PHE A 392 24.57 4.90 -5.55
N VAL A 393 25.08 6.13 -5.50
CA VAL A 393 25.57 6.78 -4.28
C VAL A 393 24.65 7.95 -3.91
N ASP A 394 23.89 7.77 -2.83
CA ASP A 394 22.97 8.76 -2.26
C ASP A 394 23.75 9.78 -1.40
N LEU A 395 23.98 10.98 -1.96
CA LEU A 395 24.71 12.04 -1.27
C LEU A 395 23.90 12.66 -0.12
N TYR A 396 22.56 12.65 -0.16
CA TYR A 396 21.73 13.14 0.93
C TYR A 396 21.93 12.29 2.20
N GLN A 397 22.00 10.96 2.06
CA GLN A 397 22.31 10.06 3.18
C GLN A 397 23.72 10.31 3.73
N VAL A 398 24.71 10.49 2.85
CA VAL A 398 26.09 10.84 3.25
C VAL A 398 26.11 12.12 4.08
N VAL A 399 25.40 13.16 3.64
CA VAL A 399 25.30 14.44 4.35
C VAL A 399 24.59 14.27 5.68
N ARG A 400 23.40 13.67 5.69
CA ARG A 400 22.54 13.50 6.87
C ARG A 400 23.19 12.74 8.01
N GLN A 401 24.06 11.79 7.67
CA GLN A 401 24.76 10.92 8.63
C GLN A 401 26.21 11.37 8.87
N GLY A 402 26.80 12.16 7.98
CA GLY A 402 28.20 12.59 8.06
C GLY A 402 28.41 13.98 8.67
N ILE A 403 27.44 14.88 8.53
CA ILE A 403 27.55 16.27 9.02
C ILE A 403 26.26 16.77 9.66
N ARG A 404 26.39 17.84 10.44
CA ARG A 404 25.29 18.68 10.91
C ARG A 404 25.53 20.11 10.42
N ALA A 405 24.56 20.71 9.74
CA ALA A 405 24.67 22.06 9.17
C ALA A 405 23.66 23.04 9.78
N SER A 406 24.00 24.33 9.82
CA SER A 406 23.15 25.42 10.34
C SER A 406 22.06 25.87 9.35
N ILE A 407 21.31 24.92 8.80
CA ILE A 407 20.27 25.13 7.79
C ILE A 407 18.89 24.72 8.33
N GLU A 408 17.81 25.19 7.72
CA GLU A 408 16.44 24.82 8.12
C GLU A 408 15.98 23.54 7.40
N ARG A 409 16.56 23.23 6.24
CA ARG A 409 16.25 22.05 5.42
C ARG A 409 17.51 21.53 4.74
N TYR A 410 17.69 20.22 4.74
CA TYR A 410 18.78 19.54 4.04
C TYR A 410 18.49 19.41 2.53
N SER A 411 18.12 20.51 1.86
CA SER A 411 18.12 20.59 0.40
C SER A 411 19.51 20.98 -0.09
N ILE A 412 19.91 20.53 -1.28
CA ILE A 412 21.25 20.84 -1.82
C ILE A 412 21.46 22.36 -1.93
N LYS A 413 20.40 23.10 -2.30
CA LYS A 413 20.35 24.57 -2.40
C LYS A 413 20.74 25.28 -1.10
N GLU A 414 20.29 24.78 0.05
CA GLU A 414 20.68 25.36 1.35
C GLU A 414 22.13 25.03 1.72
N LEU A 415 22.67 23.91 1.21
CA LEU A 415 24.04 23.46 1.46
C LEU A 415 25.08 24.12 0.55
N GLU A 416 24.72 24.65 -0.61
CA GLU A 416 25.63 25.24 -1.62
C GLU A 416 26.61 26.28 -1.05
N SER A 417 26.17 27.01 -0.04
CA SER A 417 27.00 27.96 0.70
C SER A 417 28.22 27.32 1.41
N LEU A 418 28.15 26.04 1.80
CA LEU A 418 29.24 25.31 2.45
C LEU A 418 30.38 24.94 1.48
N PHE A 419 30.03 24.70 0.22
CA PHE A 419 30.97 24.29 -0.84
C PHE A 419 31.13 25.36 -1.94
N SER A 420 30.68 26.58 -1.66
CA SER A 420 30.87 27.78 -2.49
C SER A 420 30.40 27.62 -3.94
N PHE A 421 29.32 26.86 -4.16
CA PHE A 421 28.75 26.68 -5.48
C PHE A 421 27.89 27.88 -5.88
N THR A 422 28.03 28.33 -7.12
CA THR A 422 27.25 29.43 -7.71
C THR A 422 26.52 28.90 -8.93
N ARG A 423 25.18 28.95 -8.89
CA ARG A 423 24.32 28.56 -10.00
C ARG A 423 24.45 29.52 -11.17
N ALA A 424 24.51 28.99 -12.38
CA ALA A 424 24.47 29.78 -13.60
C ALA A 424 23.04 30.24 -13.91
N THR A 425 22.05 29.41 -13.60
CA THR A 425 20.63 29.69 -13.85
C THR A 425 19.94 30.24 -12.59
N PRO A 426 19.29 31.41 -12.65
CA PRO A 426 18.52 31.94 -11.53
C PRO A 426 17.34 31.03 -11.15
N LEU A 427 17.18 30.78 -9.84
CA LEU A 427 16.14 29.86 -9.34
C LEU A 427 14.71 30.33 -9.65
N GLU A 428 14.46 31.64 -9.66
CA GLU A 428 13.13 32.18 -9.97
C GLU A 428 12.75 31.93 -11.43
N ASP A 429 13.68 32.15 -12.36
CA ASP A 429 13.49 31.92 -13.80
C ASP A 429 13.29 30.43 -14.08
N ALA A 430 14.12 29.57 -13.47
CA ALA A 430 13.98 28.12 -13.55
C ALA A 430 12.62 27.64 -13.04
N SER A 431 12.18 28.13 -11.87
CA SER A 431 10.89 27.74 -11.28
C SER A 431 9.71 28.10 -12.19
N GLN A 432 9.75 29.26 -12.86
CA GLN A 432 8.71 29.67 -13.82
C GLN A 432 8.76 28.84 -15.10
N ALA A 433 9.95 28.56 -15.62
CA ALA A 433 10.13 27.76 -16.82
C ALA A 433 9.65 26.31 -16.63
N MET A 434 10.04 25.66 -15.52
CA MET A 434 9.61 24.31 -15.17
C MET A 434 8.08 24.24 -15.03
N ALA A 435 7.47 25.19 -14.30
CA ALA A 435 6.02 25.24 -14.16
C ALA A 435 5.32 25.40 -15.51
N THR A 436 5.90 26.18 -16.44
CA THR A 436 5.36 26.35 -17.79
C THR A 436 5.48 25.06 -18.61
N VAL A 437 6.62 24.36 -18.55
CA VAL A 437 6.83 23.07 -19.24
C VAL A 437 5.85 22.02 -18.74
N GLN A 438 5.70 21.88 -17.42
CA GLN A 438 4.71 20.99 -16.78
C GLN A 438 3.29 21.30 -17.29
N VAL A 439 2.93 22.59 -17.31
CA VAL A 439 1.65 23.06 -17.86
C VAL A 439 1.50 22.86 -19.37
N LEU A 440 2.54 22.68 -20.15
CA LEU A 440 2.39 22.39 -21.58
C LEU A 440 2.31 20.88 -21.84
N LEU A 441 3.10 20.09 -21.11
CA LEU A 441 3.05 18.63 -21.15
C LEU A 441 1.70 18.09 -20.69
N GLU A 442 1.22 18.53 -19.52
CA GLU A 442 -0.01 17.97 -18.96
C GLU A 442 -1.27 18.39 -19.77
N VAL A 443 -1.25 19.43 -20.63
CA VAL A 443 -2.39 19.76 -21.54
C VAL A 443 -2.29 19.06 -22.89
N GLY A 444 -1.21 18.29 -23.12
CA GLY A 444 -0.95 17.68 -24.41
C GLY A 444 -0.57 18.70 -25.49
N ASP A 445 0.03 19.83 -25.12
CA ASP A 445 0.59 20.82 -26.05
C ASP A 445 2.12 20.96 -25.92
N PRO A 446 2.88 19.86 -26.10
CA PRO A 446 4.34 19.91 -26.02
C PRO A 446 4.96 20.75 -27.15
N GLN A 447 4.22 21.07 -28.21
CA GLN A 447 4.71 21.85 -29.36
C GLN A 447 4.95 23.32 -29.01
N THR A 448 4.26 23.83 -27.99
CA THR A 448 4.43 25.20 -27.49
C THR A 448 5.67 25.35 -26.60
N ILE A 449 6.33 24.24 -26.21
CA ILE A 449 7.57 24.27 -25.42
C ILE A 449 8.71 24.76 -26.32
N THR A 450 9.08 26.02 -26.13
CA THR A 450 10.15 26.68 -26.89
C THR A 450 11.54 26.20 -26.46
N ASP A 451 12.53 26.35 -27.34
CA ASP A 451 13.92 26.01 -27.02
C ASP A 451 14.46 26.86 -25.86
N ALA A 452 14.04 28.13 -25.74
CA ALA A 452 14.42 28.98 -24.60
C ALA A 452 13.92 28.44 -23.24
N LEU A 453 12.72 27.86 -23.19
CA LEU A 453 12.21 27.20 -21.99
C LEU A 453 13.03 25.94 -21.68
N LYS A 454 13.32 25.12 -22.71
CA LYS A 454 14.15 23.93 -22.56
C LYS A 454 15.56 24.28 -22.07
N ASP A 455 16.18 25.32 -22.62
CA ASP A 455 17.51 25.77 -22.23
C ASP A 455 17.54 26.24 -20.77
N THR A 456 16.51 26.93 -20.31
CA THR A 456 16.40 27.39 -18.92
C THR A 456 16.28 26.21 -17.95
N VAL A 457 15.40 25.25 -18.27
CA VAL A 457 15.19 24.04 -17.44
C VAL A 457 16.43 23.14 -17.47
N ALA A 458 17.03 22.93 -18.64
CA ALA A 458 18.28 22.16 -18.77
C ALA A 458 19.45 22.85 -18.06
N GLY A 459 19.51 24.18 -18.05
CA GLY A 459 20.50 24.93 -17.27
C GLY A 459 20.33 24.72 -15.77
N TYR A 460 19.10 24.72 -15.26
CA TYR A 460 18.79 24.44 -13.86
C TYR A 460 19.17 23.01 -13.45
N ASN A 461 18.76 22.01 -14.23
CA ASN A 461 19.08 20.61 -13.97
C ASN A 461 20.60 20.33 -14.10
N ARG A 462 21.29 20.98 -15.06
CA ARG A 462 22.75 20.97 -15.14
C ARG A 462 23.39 21.53 -13.86
N ASP A 463 22.89 22.65 -13.35
CA ASP A 463 23.37 23.20 -12.08
C ASP A 463 23.17 22.23 -10.91
N ASP A 464 22.07 21.46 -10.87
CA ASP A 464 21.84 20.43 -9.85
C ASP A 464 22.87 19.28 -9.95
N CYS A 465 23.16 18.79 -11.15
CA CYS A 465 24.22 17.79 -11.38
C CYS A 465 25.61 18.31 -10.94
N LEU A 466 25.93 19.56 -11.27
CA LEU A 466 27.21 20.18 -10.90
C LEU A 466 27.31 20.48 -9.41
N SER A 467 26.20 20.87 -8.79
CA SER A 467 26.11 21.07 -7.34
C SER A 467 26.33 19.75 -6.60
N ALA A 468 25.75 18.64 -7.09
CA ALA A 468 25.98 17.30 -6.54
C ALA A 468 27.47 16.88 -6.65
N ARG A 469 28.13 17.19 -7.76
CA ARG A 469 29.59 16.99 -7.91
C ARG A 469 30.39 17.82 -6.92
N ALA A 470 30.12 19.12 -6.83
CA ALA A 470 30.82 20.00 -5.91
C ALA A 470 30.61 19.57 -4.44
N LEU A 471 29.41 19.09 -4.11
CA LEU A 471 29.12 18.50 -2.82
C LEU A 471 29.93 17.22 -2.57
N ARG A 472 30.00 16.28 -3.53
CA ARG A 472 30.83 15.06 -3.44
C ARG A 472 32.29 15.43 -3.17
N ASP A 473 32.85 16.33 -3.96
CA ASP A 473 34.25 16.77 -3.83
C ASP A 473 34.51 17.44 -2.47
N TRP A 474 33.57 18.26 -1.99
CA TRP A 474 33.64 18.88 -0.67
C TRP A 474 33.58 17.85 0.47
N LEU A 475 32.71 16.84 0.37
CA LEU A 475 32.60 15.75 1.35
C LEU A 475 33.89 14.90 1.41
N GLU A 476 34.55 14.66 0.27
CA GLU A 476 35.88 14.04 0.23
C GLU A 476 36.94 14.89 0.96
N GLY A 477 36.82 16.22 0.89
CA GLY A 477 37.62 17.15 1.69
C GLY A 477 37.37 17.01 3.19
N VAL A 478 36.10 16.92 3.62
CA VAL A 478 35.71 16.68 5.02
C VAL A 478 36.26 15.33 5.51
N ARG A 479 36.10 14.28 4.71
CA ARG A 479 36.63 12.94 4.97
C ARG A 479 38.15 12.97 5.15
N SER A 480 38.87 13.60 4.24
CA SER A 480 40.34 13.74 4.30
C SER A 480 40.80 14.48 5.56
N SER A 481 40.08 15.53 5.96
CA SER A 481 40.32 16.27 7.19
C SER A 481 40.17 15.39 8.44
N LEU A 482 39.13 14.55 8.51
CA LEU A 482 38.94 13.62 9.63
C LEU A 482 40.02 12.53 9.68
N ILE A 483 40.39 11.96 8.54
CA ILE A 483 41.49 10.98 8.46
C ILE A 483 42.80 11.60 8.96
N SER A 484 43.09 12.85 8.56
CA SER A 484 44.28 13.56 9.03
C SER A 484 44.30 13.82 10.54
N LYS A 485 43.12 13.84 11.17
CA LYS A 485 42.92 13.97 12.62
C LYS A 485 42.87 12.61 13.34
N GLY A 486 43.11 11.51 12.63
CA GLY A 486 43.21 10.16 13.20
C GLY A 486 41.93 9.32 13.13
N ALA A 487 40.89 9.76 12.43
CA ALA A 487 39.67 8.95 12.25
C ALA A 487 39.93 7.79 11.27
N LEU A 488 39.46 6.58 11.62
CA LEU A 488 39.47 5.42 10.74
C LEU A 488 38.19 5.41 9.90
N LEU A 489 38.31 5.79 8.64
CA LEU A 489 37.24 5.81 7.67
C LEU A 489 37.63 4.85 6.54
N GLU A 490 37.04 3.66 6.54
CA GLU A 490 37.19 2.71 5.43
C GLU A 490 36.26 3.11 4.28
N ARG A 491 36.49 2.54 3.09
CA ARG A 491 35.65 2.74 1.91
C ARG A 491 34.82 1.48 1.66
N PRO A 492 33.65 1.59 1.03
CA PRO A 492 32.82 0.43 0.73
C PRO A 492 33.54 -0.50 -0.27
N ILE A 493 33.37 -1.81 -0.09
CA ILE A 493 33.84 -2.83 -1.04
C ILE A 493 32.68 -3.10 -2.03
N PRO A 494 32.85 -2.85 -3.33
CA PRO A 494 31.78 -3.05 -4.31
C PRO A 494 31.43 -4.54 -4.44
N PRO A 495 30.14 -4.92 -4.37
CA PRO A 495 29.69 -6.26 -4.76
C PRO A 495 29.88 -6.49 -6.26
N THR A 496 30.11 -7.73 -6.70
CA THR A 496 30.31 -8.06 -8.13
C THR A 496 29.04 -7.90 -8.98
N GLY A 497 27.86 -7.87 -8.35
CA GLY A 497 26.56 -7.68 -9.02
C GLY A 497 26.10 -8.87 -9.88
N GLU A 498 26.89 -9.95 -9.98
CA GLU A 498 26.60 -11.10 -10.84
C GLU A 498 25.40 -11.93 -10.35
N VAL A 499 24.61 -12.41 -11.30
CA VAL A 499 23.49 -13.33 -11.07
C VAL A 499 23.97 -14.75 -11.36
N SER A 500 23.57 -15.73 -10.53
CA SER A 500 23.93 -17.14 -10.77
C SER A 500 23.44 -17.63 -12.15
N GLU A 501 24.25 -18.40 -12.88
CA GLU A 501 23.95 -18.93 -14.22
C GLU A 501 22.55 -19.59 -14.33
N VAL A 502 22.14 -20.35 -13.30
CA VAL A 502 20.84 -21.05 -13.22
C VAL A 502 19.63 -20.09 -13.33
N ARG A 503 19.75 -18.84 -12.85
CA ARG A 503 18.66 -17.86 -12.92
C ARG A 503 18.48 -17.29 -14.34
N GLY A 504 19.57 -17.16 -15.09
CA GLY A 504 19.53 -16.63 -16.47
C GLY A 504 18.81 -17.57 -17.44
N GLU A 505 19.02 -18.89 -17.33
CA GLU A 505 18.34 -19.89 -18.16
C GLU A 505 16.82 -19.92 -17.92
N TRP A 506 16.40 -19.85 -16.65
CA TRP A 506 14.99 -19.79 -16.28
C TRP A 506 14.31 -18.54 -16.86
N GLN A 507 14.94 -17.36 -16.75
CA GLN A 507 14.41 -16.13 -17.30
C GLN A 507 14.27 -16.19 -18.83
N ALA A 508 15.26 -16.73 -19.53
CA ALA A 508 15.19 -16.91 -20.98
C ALA A 508 14.03 -17.83 -21.39
N ARG A 509 13.81 -18.92 -20.65
CA ARG A 509 12.67 -19.82 -20.87
C ARG A 509 11.33 -19.11 -20.67
N ILE A 510 11.16 -18.37 -19.57
CA ILE A 510 9.90 -17.67 -19.27
C ILE A 510 9.63 -16.57 -20.28
N ALA A 511 10.64 -15.79 -20.70
CA ALA A 511 10.49 -14.77 -21.73
C ALA A 511 10.02 -15.37 -23.07
N ALA A 512 10.60 -16.51 -23.48
CA ALA A 512 10.17 -17.23 -24.68
C ALA A 512 8.72 -17.74 -24.56
N LEU A 513 8.33 -18.23 -23.39
CA LEU A 513 6.96 -18.70 -23.15
C LEU A 513 5.94 -17.55 -23.14
N ILE A 514 6.27 -16.41 -22.54
CA ILE A 514 5.45 -15.19 -22.58
C ILE A 514 5.20 -14.77 -24.03
N ALA A 515 6.25 -14.68 -24.85
CA ALA A 515 6.14 -14.29 -26.25
C ALA A 515 5.22 -15.22 -27.06
N ARG A 516 5.22 -16.52 -26.76
CA ARG A 516 4.33 -17.50 -27.38
C ARG A 516 2.88 -17.31 -26.94
N LEU A 517 2.63 -17.06 -25.66
CA LEU A 517 1.29 -16.87 -25.12
C LEU A 517 0.63 -15.56 -25.59
N THR A 518 1.43 -14.53 -25.90
CA THR A 518 0.96 -13.19 -26.27
C THR A 518 1.05 -12.86 -27.76
N LEU A 519 1.43 -13.81 -28.63
CA LEU A 519 1.71 -13.58 -30.06
C LEU A 519 0.61 -12.80 -30.81
N ASP A 520 -0.66 -13.09 -30.52
CA ASP A 520 -1.87 -12.49 -31.14
C ASP A 520 -2.75 -11.75 -30.12
N VAL A 521 -2.19 -11.33 -28.99
CA VAL A 521 -2.93 -10.65 -27.91
C VAL A 521 -2.74 -9.14 -28.02
N PRO A 522 -3.81 -8.35 -28.25
CA PRO A 522 -3.71 -6.89 -28.29
C PRO A 522 -3.17 -6.28 -27.00
N ALA A 523 -2.40 -5.19 -27.12
CA ALA A 523 -1.89 -4.45 -25.97
C ALA A 523 -3.02 -3.74 -25.20
N ASP A 524 -4.05 -3.22 -25.87
CA ASP A 524 -5.23 -2.66 -25.21
C ASP A 524 -6.14 -3.80 -24.70
N ALA A 525 -6.43 -3.82 -23.40
CA ALA A 525 -7.31 -4.80 -22.77
C ALA A 525 -8.73 -4.80 -23.37
N ARG A 526 -9.18 -3.67 -23.93
CA ARG A 526 -10.53 -3.50 -24.51
C ARG A 526 -10.70 -4.22 -25.85
N GLU A 527 -9.59 -4.49 -26.53
CA GLU A 527 -9.58 -5.17 -27.83
C GLU A 527 -9.42 -6.68 -27.68
N ARG A 528 -9.14 -7.17 -26.47
CA ARG A 528 -8.92 -8.59 -26.19
C ARG A 528 -10.25 -9.34 -26.11
N THR A 529 -10.30 -10.51 -26.73
CA THR A 529 -11.33 -11.52 -26.42
C THR A 529 -11.10 -12.09 -25.01
N GLY A 530 -12.09 -12.78 -24.44
CA GLY A 530 -11.94 -13.45 -23.15
C GLY A 530 -10.74 -14.43 -23.12
N ASP A 531 -10.55 -15.19 -24.20
CA ASP A 531 -9.42 -16.12 -24.33
C ASP A 531 -8.07 -15.40 -24.44
N GLN A 532 -8.01 -14.30 -25.18
CA GLN A 532 -6.80 -13.46 -25.27
C GLN A 532 -6.48 -12.82 -23.92
N HIS A 533 -7.49 -12.35 -23.19
CA HIS A 533 -7.32 -11.81 -21.84
C HIS A 533 -6.81 -12.89 -20.87
N ALA A 534 -7.39 -14.08 -20.90
CA ALA A 534 -6.96 -15.20 -20.08
C ALA A 534 -5.50 -15.65 -20.36
N ARG A 535 -5.08 -15.66 -21.64
CA ARG A 535 -3.67 -15.89 -22.02
C ARG A 535 -2.74 -14.77 -21.59
N TRP A 536 -3.19 -13.51 -21.70
CA TRP A 536 -2.46 -12.36 -21.18
C TRP A 536 -2.19 -12.54 -19.68
N ILE A 537 -3.22 -12.88 -18.90
CA ILE A 537 -3.11 -13.06 -17.44
C ILE A 537 -2.11 -14.17 -17.12
N LEU A 538 -2.23 -15.32 -17.79
CA LEU A 538 -1.30 -16.44 -17.61
C LEU A 538 0.14 -16.03 -17.92
N ALA A 539 0.37 -15.38 -19.07
CA ALA A 539 1.72 -14.97 -19.49
C ALA A 539 2.39 -14.10 -18.44
N TYR A 540 1.71 -13.07 -17.93
CA TYR A 540 2.30 -12.14 -16.98
C TYR A 540 2.34 -12.66 -15.54
N ILE A 541 1.55 -13.69 -15.20
CA ILE A 541 1.61 -14.43 -13.93
C ILE A 541 2.82 -15.37 -13.85
N LEU A 542 3.37 -15.85 -14.97
CA LEU A 542 4.55 -16.75 -14.97
C LEU A 542 5.74 -16.20 -14.19
N ASP A 543 5.85 -14.88 -14.12
CA ASP A 543 6.94 -14.16 -13.48
C ASP A 543 6.54 -13.51 -12.13
N TRP A 544 5.31 -13.76 -11.68
CA TRP A 544 4.73 -13.16 -10.47
C TRP A 544 5.57 -13.44 -9.22
N HIS A 545 5.92 -14.71 -8.97
CA HIS A 545 6.69 -15.09 -7.79
C HIS A 545 8.09 -14.47 -7.75
N ARG A 546 8.73 -14.30 -8.91
CA ARG A 546 10.04 -13.63 -9.01
C ARG A 546 9.93 -12.16 -8.63
N ARG A 547 8.88 -11.46 -9.10
CA ARG A 547 8.65 -10.04 -8.75
C ARG A 547 8.39 -9.84 -7.26
N GLU A 548 7.65 -10.75 -6.63
CA GLU A 548 7.49 -10.76 -5.16
C GLU A 548 8.82 -11.00 -4.44
N GLU A 549 9.58 -12.03 -4.83
CA GLU A 549 10.89 -12.32 -4.22
C GLU A 549 11.88 -11.17 -4.41
N LYS A 550 11.85 -10.45 -5.54
CA LYS A 550 12.70 -9.28 -5.79
C LYS A 550 12.46 -8.17 -4.78
N THR A 551 11.20 -7.82 -4.50
CA THR A 551 10.90 -6.79 -3.48
C THR A 551 11.40 -7.23 -2.11
N ALA A 552 11.23 -8.51 -1.75
CA ALA A 552 11.76 -9.04 -0.51
C ALA A 552 13.29 -8.85 -0.42
N TRP A 553 14.03 -9.16 -1.50
CA TRP A 553 15.48 -8.93 -1.53
C TRP A 553 15.87 -7.45 -1.48
N TRP A 554 15.13 -6.56 -2.14
CA TRP A 554 15.37 -5.12 -2.03
C TRP A 554 15.15 -4.62 -0.61
N GLU A 555 14.13 -5.13 0.07
CA GLU A 555 13.87 -4.82 1.47
C GLU A 555 14.99 -5.34 2.38
N TYR A 556 15.49 -6.56 2.13
CA TYR A 556 16.67 -7.09 2.82
C TYR A 556 17.88 -6.17 2.69
N PHE A 557 18.21 -5.72 1.47
CA PHE A 557 19.36 -4.82 1.26
C PHE A 557 19.13 -3.44 1.87
N ARG A 558 17.88 -2.93 1.84
CA ARG A 558 17.52 -1.69 2.51
C ARG A 558 17.75 -1.79 4.01
N LEU A 559 17.15 -2.79 4.67
CA LEU A 559 17.28 -3.03 6.11
C LEU A 559 18.74 -3.27 6.51
N ALA A 560 19.49 -4.03 5.72
CA ALA A 560 20.91 -4.29 5.98
C ALA A 560 21.78 -3.02 5.95
N ALA A 561 21.38 -2.00 5.18
CA ALA A 561 22.10 -0.74 5.01
C ALA A 561 21.68 0.37 6.00
N LEU A 562 20.65 0.13 6.82
CA LEU A 562 20.20 1.09 7.83
C LEU A 562 21.18 1.14 9.01
N ALA A 563 21.25 2.32 9.64
CA ALA A 563 21.91 2.46 10.93
C ALA A 563 21.07 1.80 12.03
N ASP A 564 21.69 1.43 13.15
CA ASP A 564 21.00 0.87 14.31
C ASP A 564 19.86 1.78 14.79
N GLU A 565 20.05 3.09 14.71
CA GLU A 565 19.04 4.10 15.05
C GLU A 565 17.87 4.12 14.06
N ASP A 566 18.13 3.93 12.78
CA ASP A 566 17.09 3.91 11.74
C ASP A 566 16.31 2.58 11.81
N LEU A 567 16.98 1.47 12.15
CA LEU A 567 16.34 0.17 12.42
C LEU A 567 15.38 0.20 13.61
N PHE A 568 15.52 1.16 14.53
CA PHE A 568 14.56 1.36 15.62
C PHE A 568 13.17 1.79 15.12
N GLU A 569 13.11 2.45 13.95
CA GLU A 569 11.86 2.86 13.31
C GLU A 569 11.27 1.77 12.41
N GLU A 570 12.04 0.68 12.18
CA GLU A 570 11.64 -0.42 11.30
C GLU A 570 11.03 -1.58 12.08
N ARG A 571 9.85 -2.03 11.67
CA ARG A 571 9.13 -3.11 12.35
C ARG A 571 9.78 -4.49 12.24
N ALA A 572 10.57 -4.69 11.19
CA ALA A 572 11.39 -5.88 11.00
C ALA A 572 12.68 -5.82 11.83
N GLY A 573 13.05 -4.63 12.32
CA GLY A 573 14.24 -4.37 13.14
C GLY A 573 13.98 -4.52 14.63
N ILE A 574 15.04 -4.76 15.39
CA ILE A 574 15.09 -4.54 16.83
C ILE A 574 16.45 -3.92 17.17
N ALA A 575 16.42 -2.74 17.76
CA ALA A 575 17.59 -1.93 18.09
C ALA A 575 17.71 -1.68 19.60
N GLY A 576 18.90 -1.29 20.06
CA GLY A 576 19.21 -1.11 21.49
C GLY A 576 19.31 -2.43 22.27
N LEU A 577 19.71 -3.52 21.61
CA LEU A 577 19.92 -4.82 22.22
C LEU A 577 21.06 -4.80 23.23
N THR A 578 20.77 -5.23 24.45
CA THR A 578 21.77 -5.44 25.50
C THR A 578 21.83 -6.92 25.86
N PHE A 579 22.99 -7.56 25.68
CA PHE A 579 23.16 -8.96 26.05
C PHE A 579 23.02 -9.16 27.57
N VAL A 580 22.24 -10.16 27.98
CA VAL A 580 21.97 -10.49 29.39
C VAL A 580 22.73 -11.75 29.81
N GLY A 581 22.73 -12.78 28.98
CA GLY A 581 23.36 -14.07 29.32
C GLY A 581 22.85 -15.24 28.48
N ALA A 582 23.48 -16.41 28.63
CA ALA A 582 23.00 -17.66 28.03
C ALA A 582 21.85 -18.25 28.86
N VAL A 583 20.78 -18.70 28.20
CA VAL A 583 19.55 -19.22 28.84
C VAL A 583 19.21 -20.65 28.40
N GLY A 584 20.03 -21.28 27.57
CA GLY A 584 19.85 -22.67 27.14
C GLY A 584 20.65 -23.00 25.88
N GLY A 585 20.22 -24.06 25.18
CA GLY A 585 20.83 -24.51 23.92
C GLY A 585 22.00 -25.47 24.10
N THR A 586 22.75 -25.69 23.03
CA THR A 586 23.93 -26.56 23.02
C THR A 586 25.21 -25.74 22.88
N ALA A 587 26.38 -26.33 23.14
CA ALA A 587 27.66 -25.63 22.95
C ALA A 587 27.88 -25.11 21.51
N LYS A 588 27.24 -25.73 20.51
CA LYS A 588 27.33 -25.32 19.09
C LYS A 588 26.22 -24.36 18.65
N ALA A 589 25.12 -24.30 19.39
CA ALA A 589 23.97 -23.44 19.14
C ALA A 589 23.38 -22.98 20.47
N PRO A 590 24.08 -22.08 21.19
CA PRO A 590 23.59 -21.58 22.47
C PRO A 590 22.38 -20.67 22.26
N VAL A 591 21.50 -20.59 23.26
CA VAL A 591 20.39 -19.64 23.26
C VAL A 591 20.77 -18.48 24.17
N HIS A 592 20.87 -17.29 23.59
CA HIS A 592 21.32 -16.07 24.26
C HIS A 592 20.15 -15.10 24.46
N ARG A 593 20.01 -14.56 25.67
CA ARG A 593 19.00 -13.56 26.01
C ARG A 593 19.54 -12.15 25.87
N TYR A 594 18.72 -11.27 25.30
CA TYR A 594 18.96 -9.84 25.17
C TYR A 594 17.78 -9.05 25.75
N ARG A 595 18.02 -7.83 26.23
CA ARG A 595 17.00 -6.83 26.53
C ARG A 595 16.94 -5.78 25.44
N PHE A 596 15.79 -5.16 25.23
CA PHE A 596 15.61 -4.07 24.27
C PHE A 596 14.73 -2.94 24.84
N PRO A 597 14.87 -1.69 24.37
CA PRO A 597 13.96 -0.58 24.69
C PRO A 597 12.58 -0.80 24.04
N PRO A 598 11.50 -0.17 24.57
CA PRO A 598 10.18 -0.18 23.93
C PRO A 598 10.27 0.31 22.48
N GLN A 599 9.84 -0.51 21.53
CA GLN A 599 9.84 -0.21 20.09
C GLN A 599 8.83 -1.11 19.36
N GLU A 600 8.39 -0.72 18.16
CA GLU A 600 7.42 -1.50 17.38
C GLU A 600 8.14 -2.64 16.64
N ILE A 601 7.80 -3.90 16.95
CA ILE A 601 8.39 -5.08 16.28
C ILE A 601 7.35 -6.12 15.86
N GLU A 602 7.59 -6.73 14.70
CA GLU A 602 6.73 -7.77 14.10
C GLU A 602 7.16 -9.20 14.47
N LEU A 603 8.26 -9.37 15.20
CA LEU A 603 8.79 -10.67 15.62
C LEU A 603 7.82 -11.38 16.58
N ARG A 604 7.58 -12.68 16.34
CA ARG A 604 6.69 -13.54 17.13
C ARG A 604 7.34 -14.86 17.56
N GLY A 605 8.50 -15.21 17.01
CA GLY A 605 9.21 -16.45 17.29
C GLY A 605 9.46 -17.26 16.03
N GLY A 606 10.66 -17.84 15.93
CA GLY A 606 11.06 -18.64 14.79
C GLY A 606 11.56 -17.85 13.57
N GLU A 607 11.57 -16.52 13.60
CA GLU A 607 12.09 -15.74 12.49
C GLU A 607 13.62 -15.83 12.42
N PRO A 608 14.21 -15.93 11.22
CA PRO A 608 15.65 -15.77 11.05
C PRO A 608 16.05 -14.30 11.30
N LEU A 609 17.14 -14.11 12.02
CA LEU A 609 17.71 -12.79 12.32
C LEU A 609 19.00 -12.57 11.55
N HIS A 610 19.20 -11.34 11.09
CA HIS A 610 20.38 -10.84 10.42
C HIS A 610 20.93 -9.64 11.19
N GLN A 611 22.25 -9.49 11.15
CA GLN A 611 22.94 -8.34 11.72
C GLN A 611 23.02 -7.23 10.67
N ARG A 612 23.44 -6.05 11.11
CA ARG A 612 23.88 -4.98 10.22
C ARG A 612 24.84 -5.51 9.13
N GLY A 613 24.67 -5.05 7.90
CA GLY A 613 25.39 -5.58 6.73
C GLY A 613 24.79 -6.87 6.13
N GLY A 614 23.80 -7.47 6.80
CA GLY A 614 23.03 -8.61 6.29
C GLY A 614 23.50 -9.99 6.77
N ASP A 615 24.60 -10.09 7.51
CA ASP A 615 25.09 -11.40 7.96
C ASP A 615 24.11 -12.13 8.87
N LYS A 616 23.96 -13.44 8.67
CA LYS A 616 23.05 -14.28 9.47
C LYS A 616 23.47 -14.25 10.95
N PHE A 617 22.56 -13.88 11.83
CA PHE A 617 22.78 -13.81 13.27
C PHE A 617 22.35 -15.07 14.02
N GLY A 618 21.17 -15.60 13.68
CA GLY A 618 20.52 -16.66 14.44
C GLY A 618 19.04 -16.76 14.11
N LYS A 619 18.26 -17.35 15.01
CA LYS A 619 16.80 -17.46 14.90
C LYS A 619 16.17 -17.02 16.22
N VAL A 620 15.04 -16.34 16.18
CA VAL A 620 14.26 -16.04 17.39
C VAL A 620 13.78 -17.37 17.99
N GLU A 621 14.22 -17.69 19.20
CA GLU A 621 13.72 -18.86 19.94
C GLU A 621 12.44 -18.47 20.69
N ARG A 622 12.46 -17.31 21.34
CA ARG A 622 11.34 -16.77 22.10
C ARG A 622 11.48 -15.26 22.19
N ILE A 623 10.36 -14.55 22.24
CA ILE A 623 10.33 -13.12 22.52
C ILE A 623 9.24 -12.82 23.55
N SER A 624 9.53 -11.91 24.48
CA SER A 624 8.58 -11.37 25.45
C SER A 624 8.64 -9.85 25.37
N LEU A 625 7.55 -9.26 24.87
CA LEU A 625 7.43 -7.81 24.74
C LEU A 625 7.27 -7.15 26.11
N ASP A 626 6.49 -7.75 27.02
CA ASP A 626 6.25 -7.26 28.38
C ASP A 626 7.54 -7.16 29.20
N ASP A 627 8.33 -8.24 29.18
CA ASP A 627 9.61 -8.29 29.89
C ASP A 627 10.72 -7.53 29.14
N ARG A 628 10.45 -7.16 27.87
CA ARG A 628 11.39 -6.60 26.91
C ARG A 628 12.63 -7.45 26.74
N VAL A 629 12.44 -8.74 26.50
CA VAL A 629 13.53 -9.70 26.26
C VAL A 629 13.31 -10.53 25.02
N ILE A 630 14.41 -10.82 24.33
CA ILE A 630 14.45 -11.73 23.19
C ILE A 630 15.51 -12.81 23.44
N ASP A 631 15.09 -14.06 23.29
CA ASP A 631 15.96 -15.23 23.35
C ASP A 631 16.28 -15.65 21.91
N VAL A 632 17.55 -15.59 21.54
CA VAL A 632 18.03 -15.87 20.19
C VAL A 632 18.83 -17.17 20.20
N LYS A 633 18.38 -18.15 19.41
CA LYS A 633 19.16 -19.35 19.11
C LYS A 633 20.28 -18.98 18.15
N LYS A 634 21.49 -18.99 18.68
CA LYS A 634 22.72 -18.59 17.97
C LYS A 634 23.19 -19.69 17.03
N ARG A 635 24.02 -19.28 16.07
CA ARG A 635 24.80 -20.18 15.23
C ARG A 635 26.19 -20.36 15.83
N THR A 636 26.94 -21.35 15.34
CA THR A 636 28.31 -21.60 15.84
C THR A 636 29.26 -20.44 15.52
N ASP A 637 29.12 -19.84 14.34
CA ASP A 637 29.90 -18.68 13.86
C ASP A 637 29.55 -17.37 14.58
N THR A 638 28.31 -17.23 15.07
CA THR A 638 27.85 -15.99 15.74
C THR A 638 27.77 -16.09 17.25
N ALA A 639 28.17 -17.21 17.86
CA ALA A 639 27.98 -17.48 19.28
C ALA A 639 28.51 -16.35 20.19
N MET A 640 29.65 -15.75 19.84
CA MET A 640 30.29 -14.68 20.61
C MET A 640 29.94 -13.26 20.13
N ILE A 641 29.08 -13.12 19.13
CA ILE A 641 28.72 -11.82 18.52
C ILE A 641 27.43 -11.29 19.16
N HIS A 642 27.45 -10.03 19.59
CA HIS A 642 26.35 -9.35 20.30
C HIS A 642 26.13 -7.93 19.73
N PRO A 643 25.46 -7.79 18.58
CA PRO A 643 25.16 -6.50 17.99
C PRO A 643 24.11 -5.73 18.80
N GLU A 644 24.12 -4.41 18.68
CA GLU A 644 23.12 -3.52 19.29
C GLU A 644 21.82 -3.49 18.50
N ALA A 645 21.82 -3.89 17.22
CA ALA A 645 20.63 -4.05 16.41
C ALA A 645 20.68 -5.31 15.51
N VAL A 646 19.51 -5.88 15.25
CA VAL A 646 19.29 -6.97 14.29
C VAL A 646 17.96 -6.76 13.58
N PHE A 647 17.77 -7.41 12.43
CA PHE A 647 16.48 -7.39 11.73
C PHE A 647 16.10 -8.80 11.27
N SER A 648 14.80 -9.07 11.15
CA SER A 648 14.30 -10.28 10.52
C SER A 648 14.12 -10.09 9.03
N HIS A 649 14.45 -11.14 8.30
CA HIS A 649 14.14 -11.22 6.88
C HIS A 649 14.06 -12.69 6.48
N ASN A 650 12.95 -13.09 5.87
CA ASN A 650 12.75 -14.47 5.43
C ASN A 650 12.24 -14.50 3.99
N VAL A 651 12.93 -15.25 3.13
CA VAL A 651 12.49 -15.53 1.76
C VAL A 651 12.12 -17.00 1.69
N ILE A 652 10.84 -17.29 1.46
CA ILE A 652 10.37 -18.65 1.21
C ILE A 652 10.57 -18.93 -0.27
N GLY A 653 11.34 -19.96 -0.61
CA GLY A 653 11.60 -20.30 -2.01
C GLY A 653 10.31 -20.66 -2.76
N THR A 654 10.03 -19.97 -3.87
CA THR A 654 8.80 -20.14 -4.65
C THR A 654 8.98 -20.97 -5.93
N GLY A 655 10.17 -21.54 -6.15
CA GLY A 655 10.51 -22.23 -7.41
C GLY A 655 9.50 -23.29 -7.84
N VAL A 656 8.98 -24.10 -6.91
CA VAL A 656 7.98 -25.14 -7.23
C VAL A 656 6.64 -24.55 -7.74
N LEU A 657 6.24 -23.38 -7.23
CA LEU A 657 5.02 -22.68 -7.68
C LEU A 657 5.24 -22.08 -9.07
N ALA A 658 6.40 -21.45 -9.29
CA ALA A 658 6.78 -20.90 -10.59
C ALA A 658 6.87 -22.00 -11.66
N GLU A 659 7.44 -23.16 -11.31
CA GLU A 659 7.46 -24.34 -12.19
C GLU A 659 6.07 -24.88 -12.51
N ALA A 660 5.14 -24.88 -11.55
CA ALA A 660 3.76 -25.28 -11.79
C ALA A 660 3.05 -24.36 -12.78
N LEU A 661 3.24 -23.04 -12.64
CA LEU A 661 2.74 -22.06 -13.60
C LEU A 661 3.34 -22.26 -14.99
N ALA A 662 4.65 -22.51 -15.08
CA ALA A 662 5.30 -22.79 -16.35
C ALA A 662 4.72 -24.02 -17.04
N ARG A 663 4.39 -25.10 -16.31
CA ARG A 663 3.72 -26.29 -16.90
C ARG A 663 2.35 -25.97 -17.49
N ILE A 664 1.57 -25.12 -16.83
CA ILE A 664 0.27 -24.65 -17.33
C ILE A 664 0.48 -23.77 -18.58
N GLY A 665 1.45 -22.85 -18.52
CA GLY A 665 1.83 -21.99 -19.63
C GLY A 665 2.27 -22.78 -20.86
N ASP A 666 3.15 -23.77 -20.70
CA ASP A 666 3.62 -24.64 -21.77
C ASP A 666 2.44 -25.35 -22.46
N TYR A 667 1.52 -25.93 -21.67
CA TYR A 667 0.33 -26.58 -22.22
C TYR A 667 -0.55 -25.62 -23.02
N VAL A 668 -0.87 -24.45 -22.46
CA VAL A 668 -1.74 -23.44 -23.11
C VAL A 668 -1.08 -22.87 -24.36
N ALA A 669 0.25 -22.70 -24.36
CA ALA A 669 0.99 -22.24 -25.53
C ALA A 669 1.01 -23.27 -26.67
N ASP A 670 0.90 -24.57 -26.36
CA ASP A 670 0.88 -25.67 -27.35
C ASP A 670 -0.54 -26.01 -27.83
N HIS A 671 -1.54 -25.95 -26.94
CA HIS A 671 -2.88 -26.52 -27.17
C HIS A 671 -4.02 -25.49 -27.12
N GLY A 672 -3.73 -24.25 -26.70
CA GLY A 672 -4.72 -23.21 -26.46
C GLY A 672 -5.35 -23.28 -25.06
N ILE A 673 -6.16 -22.27 -24.74
CA ILE A 673 -6.76 -22.12 -23.40
C ILE A 673 -8.12 -22.83 -23.27
N ALA A 674 -8.87 -22.95 -24.37
CA ALA A 674 -10.19 -23.59 -24.41
C ALA A 674 -10.11 -25.12 -24.65
N GLY A 675 -11.23 -25.82 -24.44
CA GLY A 675 -11.39 -27.25 -24.73
C GLY A 675 -11.04 -28.20 -23.58
N ASP A 676 -11.18 -29.51 -23.82
CA ASP A 676 -10.85 -30.55 -22.84
C ASP A 676 -9.34 -30.85 -22.79
N GLY A 677 -8.86 -31.31 -21.63
CA GLY A 677 -7.47 -31.71 -21.44
C GLY A 677 -6.89 -31.27 -20.10
N PRO A 678 -5.58 -31.52 -19.86
CA PRO A 678 -4.89 -31.17 -18.61
C PRO A 678 -5.12 -29.73 -18.14
N TYR A 679 -4.89 -29.51 -16.84
CA TYR A 679 -5.00 -28.20 -16.19
C TYR A 679 -6.36 -27.52 -16.38
N GLN A 680 -7.44 -28.30 -16.51
CA GLN A 680 -8.78 -27.78 -16.83
C GLN A 680 -9.27 -26.76 -15.81
N ALA A 681 -9.06 -27.00 -14.50
CA ALA A 681 -9.44 -26.06 -13.46
C ALA A 681 -8.68 -24.72 -13.59
N ALA A 682 -7.39 -24.75 -13.93
CA ALA A 682 -6.58 -23.56 -14.17
C ALA A 682 -7.13 -22.74 -15.34
N ARG A 683 -7.44 -23.43 -16.45
CA ARG A 683 -7.95 -22.82 -17.68
C ARG A 683 -9.33 -22.22 -17.47
N HIS A 684 -10.23 -22.94 -16.78
CA HIS A 684 -11.56 -22.43 -16.41
C HIS A 684 -11.49 -21.24 -15.45
N LEU A 685 -10.55 -21.27 -14.50
CA LEU A 685 -10.31 -20.12 -13.62
C LEU A 685 -9.89 -18.90 -14.43
N LEU A 686 -8.88 -19.03 -15.30
CA LEU A 686 -8.37 -17.96 -16.15
C LEU A 686 -9.44 -17.38 -17.07
N THR A 687 -10.29 -18.21 -17.67
CA THR A 687 -11.39 -17.75 -18.54
C THR A 687 -12.63 -17.33 -17.77
N ARG A 688 -12.62 -17.40 -16.43
CA ARG A 688 -13.78 -17.17 -15.55
C ARG A 688 -15.01 -17.98 -15.98
N ALA A 689 -14.78 -19.21 -16.41
CA ALA A 689 -15.84 -20.09 -16.86
C ALA A 689 -16.76 -20.44 -15.67
N PRO A 690 -18.09 -20.43 -15.88
CA PRO A 690 -19.02 -20.84 -14.84
C PRO A 690 -18.81 -22.32 -14.47
N PRO A 691 -19.23 -22.76 -13.27
CA PRO A 691 -19.21 -24.16 -12.90
C PRO A 691 -19.93 -25.02 -13.96
N PRO A 692 -19.31 -26.08 -14.51
CA PRO A 692 -19.87 -26.83 -15.64
C PRO A 692 -21.01 -27.76 -15.19
N LEU A 693 -22.19 -27.19 -14.98
CA LEU A 693 -23.42 -27.88 -14.55
C LEU A 693 -24.38 -28.16 -15.73
N GLY A 694 -23.94 -27.92 -16.96
CA GLY A 694 -24.81 -27.99 -18.14
C GLY A 694 -25.88 -26.91 -18.09
N ALA A 695 -27.15 -27.30 -18.30
CA ALA A 695 -28.29 -26.39 -18.24
C ALA A 695 -28.91 -26.26 -16.84
N GLU A 696 -28.36 -26.95 -15.83
CA GLU A 696 -28.83 -26.81 -14.46
C GLU A 696 -28.35 -25.48 -13.86
N PRO A 697 -29.23 -24.68 -13.21
CA PRO A 697 -28.79 -23.48 -12.53
C PRO A 697 -27.92 -23.84 -11.32
N ILE A 698 -27.03 -22.92 -10.95
CA ILE A 698 -26.19 -23.06 -9.75
C ILE A 698 -27.05 -23.33 -8.52
N ARG A 699 -28.17 -22.61 -8.36
CA ARG A 699 -29.14 -22.85 -7.28
C ARG A 699 -30.53 -23.15 -7.83
N LEU A 700 -31.10 -24.27 -7.41
CA LEU A 700 -32.47 -24.63 -7.77
C LEU A 700 -33.49 -23.81 -6.96
N PRO A 701 -34.71 -23.59 -7.48
CA PRO A 701 -35.76 -22.90 -6.74
C PRO A 701 -36.05 -23.56 -5.38
N LYS A 702 -36.04 -22.76 -4.31
CA LYS A 702 -36.25 -23.21 -2.90
C LYS A 702 -35.16 -24.12 -2.33
N GLU A 703 -34.05 -24.31 -3.04
CA GLU A 703 -32.89 -25.04 -2.53
C GLU A 703 -32.15 -24.20 -1.48
N THR A 704 -31.72 -24.84 -0.39
CA THR A 704 -30.86 -24.19 0.60
C THR A 704 -29.45 -24.05 0.03
N THR A 705 -28.71 -23.03 0.47
CA THR A 705 -27.34 -22.79 -0.02
C THR A 705 -26.42 -23.99 0.24
N LEU A 706 -26.57 -24.67 1.39
CA LEU A 706 -25.87 -25.92 1.70
C LEU A 706 -26.26 -27.07 0.76
N GLY A 707 -27.56 -27.19 0.42
CA GLY A 707 -28.06 -28.19 -0.52
C GLY A 707 -27.45 -27.99 -1.91
N ALA A 708 -27.45 -26.74 -2.39
CA ALA A 708 -26.82 -26.36 -3.66
C ALA A 708 -25.31 -26.69 -3.64
N ALA A 709 -24.59 -26.24 -2.62
CA ALA A 709 -23.15 -26.48 -2.50
C ALA A 709 -22.80 -27.98 -2.54
N THR A 710 -23.55 -28.81 -1.81
CA THR A 710 -23.33 -30.26 -1.73
C THR A 710 -23.67 -30.96 -3.06
N ARG A 711 -24.76 -30.55 -3.71
CA ARG A 711 -25.17 -31.07 -5.03
C ARG A 711 -24.13 -30.75 -6.10
N ILE A 712 -23.70 -29.49 -6.18
CA ILE A 712 -22.74 -29.02 -7.18
C ILE A 712 -21.39 -29.72 -6.96
N ALA A 713 -20.90 -29.79 -5.71
CA ALA A 713 -19.65 -30.47 -5.38
C ALA A 713 -19.59 -31.89 -5.96
N SER A 714 -20.67 -32.64 -5.84
CA SER A 714 -20.76 -34.03 -6.29
C SER A 714 -20.98 -34.19 -7.81
N LYS A 715 -21.30 -33.11 -8.52
CA LYS A 715 -21.59 -33.10 -9.97
C LYS A 715 -20.49 -32.46 -10.81
N LEU A 716 -19.52 -31.78 -10.20
CA LEU A 716 -18.41 -31.13 -10.89
C LEU A 716 -17.58 -32.16 -11.67
N GLN A 717 -17.55 -32.00 -13.00
CA GLN A 717 -16.77 -32.82 -13.93
C GLN A 717 -15.66 -31.97 -14.56
N GLY A 718 -14.86 -31.34 -13.72
CA GLY A 718 -13.85 -30.35 -14.09
C GLY A 718 -14.25 -28.94 -13.68
N GLY A 719 -13.28 -28.04 -13.51
CA GLY A 719 -13.51 -26.60 -13.36
C GLY A 719 -13.48 -26.10 -11.92
N VAL A 720 -14.19 -24.99 -11.68
CA VAL A 720 -14.11 -24.21 -10.44
C VAL A 720 -15.51 -23.91 -9.91
N LEU A 721 -15.71 -24.12 -8.60
CA LEU A 721 -16.86 -23.63 -7.85
C LEU A 721 -16.42 -22.54 -6.88
N PRO A 722 -16.68 -21.27 -7.18
CA PRO A 722 -16.43 -20.19 -6.25
C PRO A 722 -17.61 -20.01 -5.28
N ILE A 723 -17.28 -19.85 -4.00
CA ILE A 723 -18.25 -19.61 -2.92
C ILE A 723 -17.80 -18.39 -2.13
N GLN A 724 -18.58 -17.31 -2.23
CA GLN A 724 -18.39 -16.12 -1.42
C GLN A 724 -19.23 -16.22 -0.15
N GLY A 725 -18.57 -16.18 1.00
CA GLY A 725 -19.24 -16.22 2.29
C GLY A 725 -18.93 -15.02 3.17
N PRO A 726 -19.85 -14.05 3.27
CA PRO A 726 -19.76 -12.93 4.20
C PRO A 726 -19.52 -13.33 5.68
N PRO A 727 -19.19 -12.39 6.58
CA PRO A 727 -18.96 -12.66 7.99
C PRO A 727 -20.11 -13.40 8.68
N GLY A 728 -19.79 -14.53 9.34
CA GLY A 728 -20.77 -15.30 10.12
C GLY A 728 -21.72 -16.16 9.30
N THR A 729 -21.53 -16.31 7.99
CA THR A 729 -22.41 -17.10 7.11
C THR A 729 -22.15 -18.61 7.14
N GLY A 730 -21.10 -19.04 7.84
CA GLY A 730 -20.78 -20.47 8.02
C GLY A 730 -19.98 -21.08 6.87
N LYS A 731 -19.08 -20.32 6.21
CA LYS A 731 -18.15 -20.82 5.18
C LYS A 731 -17.52 -22.17 5.53
N THR A 732 -16.81 -22.22 6.65
CA THR A 732 -16.13 -23.43 7.15
C THR A 732 -17.12 -24.57 7.42
N HIS A 733 -18.31 -24.25 7.92
CA HIS A 733 -19.37 -25.23 8.20
C HIS A 733 -19.94 -25.85 6.91
N ILE A 734 -20.13 -25.05 5.85
CA ILE A 734 -20.56 -25.52 4.53
C ILE A 734 -19.43 -26.32 3.87
N GLY A 735 -18.20 -25.79 3.86
CA GLY A 735 -17.03 -26.49 3.32
C GLY A 735 -16.84 -27.87 3.93
N ALA A 736 -16.91 -27.98 5.27
CA ALA A 736 -16.82 -29.25 5.97
C ALA A 736 -17.87 -30.28 5.52
N ARG A 737 -19.13 -29.84 5.34
CA ARG A 737 -20.23 -30.72 4.89
C ARG A 737 -20.11 -31.14 3.44
N MET A 738 -19.61 -30.25 2.57
CA MET A 738 -19.28 -30.59 1.19
C MET A 738 -18.21 -31.68 1.15
N ILE A 739 -17.14 -31.54 1.96
CA ILE A 739 -16.06 -32.53 2.06
C ILE A 739 -16.61 -33.87 2.55
N CYS A 740 -17.41 -33.90 3.61
CA CYS A 740 -18.03 -35.14 4.08
C CYS A 740 -18.88 -35.83 2.99
N ALA A 741 -19.67 -35.06 2.24
CA ALA A 741 -20.50 -35.59 1.16
C ALA A 741 -19.67 -36.17 0.00
N LEU A 742 -18.59 -35.48 -0.39
CA LEU A 742 -17.63 -35.94 -1.41
C LEU A 742 -16.96 -37.24 -0.98
N VAL A 743 -16.42 -37.30 0.23
CA VAL A 743 -15.80 -38.52 0.78
C VAL A 743 -16.81 -39.67 0.86
N LYS A 744 -18.06 -39.38 1.25
CA LYS A 744 -19.14 -40.38 1.26
C LYS A 744 -19.46 -40.93 -0.13
N SER A 745 -19.22 -40.14 -1.19
CA SER A 745 -19.31 -40.60 -2.58
C SER A 745 -18.05 -41.29 -3.10
N GLY A 746 -17.02 -41.43 -2.26
CA GLY A 746 -15.76 -42.11 -2.57
C GLY A 746 -14.66 -41.20 -3.15
N ALA A 747 -14.85 -39.89 -3.13
CA ALA A 747 -13.84 -38.94 -3.62
C ALA A 747 -12.72 -38.70 -2.60
N LYS A 748 -11.49 -38.58 -3.08
CA LYS A 748 -10.35 -38.08 -2.30
C LYS A 748 -10.32 -36.56 -2.34
N VAL A 749 -10.13 -35.93 -1.18
CA VAL A 749 -10.23 -34.47 -1.05
C VAL A 749 -8.93 -33.86 -0.55
N GLY A 750 -8.47 -32.82 -1.25
CA GLY A 750 -7.35 -31.98 -0.81
C GLY A 750 -7.83 -30.72 -0.11
N ILE A 751 -7.07 -30.22 0.85
CA ILE A 751 -7.27 -28.90 1.48
C ILE A 751 -5.97 -28.09 1.40
N THR A 752 -6.09 -26.84 0.98
CA THR A 752 -5.03 -25.83 1.03
C THR A 752 -5.56 -24.49 1.54
N ALA A 753 -4.68 -23.67 2.11
CA ALA A 753 -4.95 -22.30 2.49
C ALA A 753 -3.63 -21.51 2.62
N THR A 754 -3.72 -20.24 3.03
CA THR A 754 -2.57 -19.34 3.22
C THR A 754 -1.64 -19.73 4.38
N SER A 755 -2.11 -20.53 5.36
CA SER A 755 -1.29 -20.98 6.49
C SER A 755 -1.73 -22.33 7.06
N HIS A 756 -0.82 -23.01 7.78
CA HIS A 756 -1.10 -24.27 8.48
C HIS A 756 -2.24 -24.14 9.50
N LYS A 757 -2.40 -22.98 10.15
CA LYS A 757 -3.47 -22.72 11.12
C LYS A 757 -4.84 -22.66 10.46
N VAL A 758 -4.96 -22.00 9.31
CA VAL A 758 -6.23 -21.93 8.55
C VAL A 758 -6.61 -23.32 8.05
N ILE A 759 -5.65 -24.08 7.52
CA ILE A 759 -5.85 -25.48 7.13
C ILE A 759 -6.39 -26.32 8.30
N ARG A 760 -5.77 -26.18 9.48
CA ARG A 760 -6.17 -26.90 10.70
C ARG A 760 -7.62 -26.59 11.09
N ASN A 761 -8.05 -25.33 10.99
CA ASN A 761 -9.41 -24.93 11.34
C ASN A 761 -10.46 -25.63 10.47
N LEU A 762 -10.25 -25.70 9.16
CA LEU A 762 -11.16 -26.41 8.26
C LEU A 762 -11.14 -27.92 8.52
N LEU A 763 -9.96 -28.52 8.73
CA LEU A 763 -9.84 -29.94 9.06
C LEU A 763 -10.58 -30.31 10.35
N ASN A 764 -10.47 -29.49 11.40
CA ASN A 764 -11.20 -29.71 12.65
C ASN A 764 -12.72 -29.68 12.43
N ALA A 765 -13.21 -28.73 11.62
CA ALA A 765 -14.63 -28.65 11.27
C ALA A 765 -15.10 -29.85 10.42
N VAL A 766 -14.24 -30.36 9.54
CA VAL A 766 -14.47 -31.58 8.75
C VAL A 766 -14.63 -32.80 9.66
N LEU A 767 -13.72 -32.99 10.61
CA LEU A 767 -13.79 -34.10 11.60
C LEU A 767 -15.01 -33.98 12.51
N GLU A 768 -15.40 -32.76 12.89
CA GLU A 768 -16.63 -32.51 13.64
C GLU A 768 -17.88 -32.89 12.83
N ALA A 769 -17.99 -32.41 11.59
CA ALA A 769 -19.10 -32.76 10.70
C ALA A 769 -19.15 -34.27 10.39
N ALA A 770 -18.00 -34.95 10.31
CA ALA A 770 -17.93 -36.39 10.14
C ALA A 770 -18.54 -37.15 11.33
N ARG A 771 -18.18 -36.74 12.55
CA ARG A 771 -18.74 -37.30 13.79
C ARG A 771 -20.24 -37.08 13.87
N GLU A 772 -20.72 -35.87 13.56
CA GLU A 772 -22.16 -35.56 13.50
C GLU A 772 -22.90 -36.47 12.51
N ALA A 773 -22.27 -36.79 11.38
CA ALA A 773 -22.82 -37.67 10.35
C ALA A 773 -22.63 -39.16 10.62
N GLY A 774 -21.92 -39.55 11.69
CA GLY A 774 -21.55 -40.94 11.96
C GLY A 774 -20.61 -41.55 10.90
N GLN A 775 -19.83 -40.71 10.21
CA GLN A 775 -18.92 -41.10 9.14
C GLN A 775 -17.49 -41.25 9.70
N LEU A 776 -16.85 -42.39 9.44
CA LEU A 776 -15.42 -42.56 9.68
C LEU A 776 -14.67 -41.82 8.58
N MET A 777 -13.76 -40.93 8.95
CA MET A 777 -12.91 -40.18 8.03
C MET A 777 -11.47 -40.23 8.51
N ARG A 778 -10.52 -40.41 7.60
CA ARG A 778 -9.09 -40.44 7.88
C ARG A 778 -8.43 -39.27 7.19
N CYS A 779 -7.89 -38.35 8.00
CA CYS A 779 -7.25 -37.12 7.54
C CYS A 779 -5.74 -37.16 7.77
N ALA A 780 -4.96 -36.59 6.86
CA ALA A 780 -3.55 -36.33 7.05
C ALA A 780 -3.21 -34.85 6.79
N GLN A 781 -2.31 -34.26 7.59
CA GLN A 781 -1.83 -32.90 7.38
C GLN A 781 -0.30 -32.85 7.35
N LYS A 782 0.26 -32.21 6.31
CA LYS A 782 1.68 -31.87 6.24
C LYS A 782 1.99 -30.68 7.15
N VAL A 783 3.01 -30.79 7.99
CA VAL A 783 3.49 -29.76 8.92
C VAL A 783 5.02 -29.61 8.87
N ASP A 784 5.55 -28.53 9.43
CA ASP A 784 6.99 -28.21 9.43
C ASP A 784 7.70 -28.59 10.75
N GLY A 785 7.02 -29.32 11.65
CA GLY A 785 7.57 -29.78 12.91
C GLY A 785 6.72 -30.87 13.57
N ASP A 786 7.26 -31.43 14.64
CA ASP A 786 6.68 -32.56 15.35
C ASP A 786 5.40 -32.14 16.08
N GLU A 787 4.26 -32.70 15.64
CA GLU A 787 2.94 -32.50 16.25
C GLU A 787 2.34 -33.87 16.58
N GLU A 788 1.75 -34.02 17.77
CA GLU A 788 1.14 -35.29 18.19
C GLU A 788 -0.14 -35.60 17.39
N ASP A 789 -0.24 -36.84 16.91
CA ASP A 789 -1.42 -37.36 16.23
C ASP A 789 -2.71 -37.20 17.05
N LEU A 790 -3.78 -36.80 16.35
CA LEU A 790 -5.12 -36.67 16.91
C LEU A 790 -6.01 -37.82 16.42
N PRO A 791 -7.11 -38.15 17.12
CA PRO A 791 -8.06 -39.14 16.62
C PRO A 791 -8.50 -38.78 15.20
N GLN A 792 -8.30 -39.70 14.25
CA GLN A 792 -8.64 -39.55 12.82
C GLN A 792 -7.81 -38.51 12.04
N LEU A 793 -6.76 -37.95 12.63
CA LEU A 793 -5.89 -36.95 12.01
C LEU A 793 -4.42 -37.25 12.30
N THR A 794 -3.68 -37.59 11.24
CA THR A 794 -2.24 -37.86 11.30
C THR A 794 -1.43 -36.65 10.83
N PHE A 795 -0.33 -36.35 11.50
CA PHE A 795 0.61 -35.30 11.10
C PHE A 795 1.82 -35.95 10.43
N VAL A 796 2.25 -35.37 9.30
CA VAL A 796 3.40 -35.87 8.55
C VAL A 796 4.37 -34.72 8.27
N GLU A 797 5.66 -35.02 8.33
CA GLU A 797 6.72 -34.02 8.17
C GLU A 797 7.21 -33.92 6.72
N SER A 798 7.06 -35.00 5.95
CA SER A 798 7.47 -35.04 4.55
C SER A 798 6.30 -35.04 3.58
N ASN A 799 6.54 -34.51 2.37
CA ASN A 799 5.55 -34.54 1.30
C ASN A 799 5.29 -35.97 0.81
N ASP A 800 6.33 -36.81 0.78
CA ASP A 800 6.24 -38.20 0.31
C ASP A 800 5.31 -39.04 1.20
N GLU A 801 5.45 -38.91 2.53
CA GLU A 801 4.56 -39.56 3.50
C GLU A 801 3.09 -39.14 3.31
N LEU A 802 2.83 -37.87 3.01
CA LEU A 802 1.47 -37.41 2.75
C LEU A 802 0.88 -38.04 1.48
N PHE A 803 1.65 -38.06 0.39
CA PHE A 803 1.20 -38.67 -0.86
C PHE A 803 1.04 -40.19 -0.74
N ASP A 804 1.89 -40.86 0.04
CA ASP A 804 1.74 -42.28 0.36
C ASP A 804 0.48 -42.54 1.19
N ALA A 805 0.19 -41.69 2.18
CA ALA A 805 -1.05 -41.74 2.95
C ALA A 805 -2.28 -41.59 2.04
N LEU A 806 -2.26 -40.61 1.13
CA LEU A 806 -3.28 -40.39 0.09
C LEU A 806 -3.46 -41.60 -0.80
N ARG A 807 -2.39 -42.25 -1.27
CA ARG A 807 -2.47 -43.47 -2.10
C ARG A 807 -3.04 -44.66 -1.32
N GLY A 808 -2.85 -44.68 0.00
CA GLY A 808 -3.43 -45.64 0.92
C GLY A 808 -4.91 -45.38 1.23
N ASN A 809 -5.24 -45.45 2.53
CA ASN A 809 -6.62 -45.44 3.04
C ASN A 809 -7.02 -44.09 3.66
N TYR A 810 -6.39 -42.98 3.27
CA TYR A 810 -6.78 -41.64 3.73
C TYR A 810 -7.76 -40.99 2.77
N ASP A 811 -8.78 -40.35 3.33
CA ASP A 811 -9.88 -39.72 2.59
C ASP A 811 -9.57 -38.25 2.27
N VAL A 812 -8.91 -37.57 3.22
CA VAL A 812 -8.59 -36.15 3.15
C VAL A 812 -7.11 -35.92 3.44
N ALA A 813 -6.47 -35.10 2.62
CA ALA A 813 -5.11 -34.64 2.87
C ALA A 813 -5.03 -33.12 2.81
N ALA A 814 -4.17 -32.55 3.62
CA ALA A 814 -4.03 -31.11 3.72
C ALA A 814 -2.58 -30.64 3.79
N GLY A 815 -2.32 -29.51 3.16
CA GLY A 815 -1.02 -28.86 3.16
C GLY A 815 -1.06 -27.53 2.43
N THR A 816 0.02 -26.77 2.55
CA THR A 816 0.15 -25.45 1.93
C THR A 816 0.29 -25.56 0.41
N ALA A 817 0.30 -24.42 -0.27
CA ALA A 817 0.46 -24.36 -1.72
C ALA A 817 1.73 -25.06 -2.24
N TRP A 818 2.81 -25.06 -1.47
CA TRP A 818 4.08 -25.70 -1.83
C TRP A 818 3.98 -27.21 -1.97
N LEU A 819 3.09 -27.85 -1.18
CA LEU A 819 2.80 -29.28 -1.33
C LEU A 819 2.08 -29.51 -2.67
N TRP A 820 1.01 -28.76 -2.91
CA TRP A 820 0.10 -29.00 -4.03
C TRP A 820 0.66 -28.54 -5.38
N ALA A 821 1.66 -27.65 -5.41
CA ALA A 821 2.31 -27.20 -6.65
C ALA A 821 3.31 -28.22 -7.23
N ARG A 822 3.67 -29.24 -6.43
CA ARG A 822 4.63 -30.27 -6.82
C ARG A 822 4.10 -31.18 -7.94
N PRO A 823 4.95 -31.66 -8.86
CA PRO A 823 4.55 -32.60 -9.91
C PRO A 823 3.82 -33.84 -9.38
N GLU A 824 4.24 -34.34 -8.22
CA GLU A 824 3.64 -35.51 -7.55
C GLU A 824 2.19 -35.30 -7.11
N ALA A 825 1.75 -34.04 -7.00
CA ALA A 825 0.38 -33.69 -6.66
C ALA A 825 -0.58 -33.79 -7.86
N GLN A 826 -0.08 -33.89 -9.10
CA GLN A 826 -0.93 -33.83 -10.30
C GLN A 826 -2.03 -34.90 -10.25
N ASP A 827 -3.30 -34.44 -10.29
CA ASP A 827 -4.50 -35.28 -10.15
C ASP A 827 -4.47 -36.22 -8.91
N ALA A 828 -3.75 -35.85 -7.84
CA ALA A 828 -3.65 -36.67 -6.63
C ALA A 828 -4.95 -36.73 -5.82
N VAL A 829 -5.83 -35.74 -6.00
CA VAL A 829 -7.17 -35.68 -5.37
C VAL A 829 -8.24 -35.35 -6.41
N ASP A 830 -9.49 -35.76 -6.14
CA ASP A 830 -10.61 -35.50 -7.05
C ASP A 830 -11.08 -34.05 -6.97
N VAL A 831 -11.01 -33.46 -5.77
CA VAL A 831 -11.40 -32.08 -5.47
C VAL A 831 -10.40 -31.44 -4.53
N LEU A 832 -9.91 -30.24 -4.86
CA LEU A 832 -9.08 -29.43 -3.96
C LEU A 832 -9.87 -28.22 -3.45
N PHE A 833 -10.00 -28.12 -2.13
CA PHE A 833 -10.58 -26.96 -1.45
C PHE A 833 -9.49 -25.95 -1.15
N VAL A 834 -9.71 -24.72 -1.60
CA VAL A 834 -8.88 -23.55 -1.28
C VAL A 834 -9.66 -22.71 -0.27
N ASP A 835 -9.31 -22.83 1.01
CA ASP A 835 -9.89 -22.00 2.07
C ASP A 835 -9.18 -20.64 2.12
N GLU A 836 -9.94 -19.60 2.47
CA GLU A 836 -9.51 -18.20 2.35
C GLU A 836 -8.94 -17.86 0.96
N ALA A 837 -9.58 -18.34 -0.10
CA ALA A 837 -9.22 -18.08 -1.50
C ALA A 837 -9.28 -16.59 -1.90
N ALA A 838 -9.92 -15.76 -1.07
CA ALA A 838 -9.90 -14.31 -1.18
C ALA A 838 -8.59 -13.66 -0.69
N GLN A 839 -7.80 -14.37 0.10
CA GLN A 839 -6.48 -13.93 0.55
C GLN A 839 -5.35 -14.56 -0.26
N MET A 840 -5.60 -15.68 -0.93
CA MET A 840 -4.60 -16.38 -1.73
C MET A 840 -4.53 -15.80 -3.14
N SER A 841 -3.31 -15.40 -3.58
CA SER A 841 -3.09 -14.83 -4.91
C SER A 841 -3.53 -15.77 -6.03
N LEU A 842 -4.02 -15.20 -7.14
CA LEU A 842 -4.39 -15.97 -8.34
C LEU A 842 -3.23 -16.85 -8.82
N ALA A 843 -1.99 -16.34 -8.78
CA ALA A 843 -0.79 -17.08 -9.13
C ALA A 843 -0.61 -18.36 -8.28
N ASN A 844 -0.84 -18.28 -6.96
CA ASN A 844 -0.73 -19.45 -6.08
C ASN A 844 -1.87 -20.45 -6.32
N VAL A 845 -3.10 -19.99 -6.53
CA VAL A 845 -4.24 -20.88 -6.82
C VAL A 845 -4.06 -21.59 -8.16
N LEU A 846 -3.55 -20.89 -9.18
CA LEU A 846 -3.17 -21.52 -10.45
C LEU A 846 -2.04 -22.54 -10.24
N GLY A 847 -1.02 -22.22 -9.45
CA GLY A 847 0.08 -23.14 -9.15
C GLY A 847 -0.37 -24.45 -8.49
N VAL A 848 -1.42 -24.44 -7.68
CA VAL A 848 -1.96 -25.66 -7.04
C VAL A 848 -3.09 -26.32 -7.84
N SER A 849 -3.64 -25.63 -8.83
CA SER A 849 -4.84 -26.06 -9.56
C SER A 849 -4.70 -27.40 -10.27
N HIS A 850 -3.47 -27.82 -10.60
CA HIS A 850 -3.19 -29.10 -11.23
C HIS A 850 -3.36 -30.31 -10.30
N ALA A 851 -3.51 -30.09 -8.98
CA ALA A 851 -3.64 -31.18 -8.03
C ALA A 851 -5.00 -31.90 -8.10
N ALA A 852 -5.99 -31.25 -8.72
CA ALA A 852 -7.34 -31.77 -8.87
C ALA A 852 -7.97 -31.30 -10.18
N LYS A 853 -8.95 -32.06 -10.67
CA LYS A 853 -9.78 -31.61 -11.80
C LYS A 853 -10.80 -30.55 -11.38
N ASN A 854 -11.18 -30.56 -10.10
CA ASN A 854 -12.19 -29.68 -9.53
C ASN A 854 -11.59 -28.83 -8.41
N LEU A 855 -11.84 -27.53 -8.46
CA LEU A 855 -11.50 -26.59 -7.39
C LEU A 855 -12.76 -26.06 -6.70
N VAL A 856 -12.72 -25.97 -5.38
CA VAL A 856 -13.71 -25.21 -4.60
C VAL A 856 -12.98 -24.04 -3.94
N LEU A 857 -13.36 -22.82 -4.29
CA LEU A 857 -12.79 -21.61 -3.71
C LEU A 857 -13.73 -21.09 -2.62
N LEU A 858 -13.27 -21.10 -1.37
CA LEU A 858 -14.01 -20.57 -0.23
C LEU A 858 -13.36 -19.28 0.23
N GLY A 859 -14.12 -18.19 0.36
CA GLY A 859 -13.54 -16.94 0.85
C GLY A 859 -14.51 -15.77 0.82
N ASP A 860 -13.96 -14.58 1.03
CA ASP A 860 -14.71 -13.33 0.95
C ASP A 860 -13.79 -12.17 0.53
N PRO A 861 -13.84 -11.72 -0.74
CA PRO A 861 -12.99 -10.63 -1.26
C PRO A 861 -13.30 -9.26 -0.66
N ARG A 862 -14.33 -9.16 0.19
CA ARG A 862 -14.67 -7.92 0.91
C ARG A 862 -14.02 -7.86 2.30
N GLN A 863 -13.26 -8.88 2.68
CA GLN A 863 -12.41 -8.89 3.87
C GLN A 863 -10.98 -8.46 3.52
N LEU A 864 -10.05 -8.55 4.47
CA LEU A 864 -8.67 -8.11 4.27
C LEU A 864 -7.99 -8.93 3.17
N ASP A 865 -7.43 -8.24 2.18
CA ASP A 865 -6.52 -8.81 1.19
C ASP A 865 -5.16 -9.12 1.81
N GLN A 866 -4.46 -10.09 1.22
CA GLN A 866 -3.05 -10.29 1.54
C GLN A 866 -2.21 -9.19 0.88
N PRO A 867 -1.32 -8.50 1.61
CA PRO A 867 -0.42 -7.51 1.02
C PRO A 867 0.46 -8.15 -0.06
N THR A 868 0.48 -7.55 -1.25
CA THR A 868 1.45 -7.86 -2.30
C THR A 868 2.63 -6.91 -2.21
N GLN A 869 3.85 -7.40 -2.39
CA GLN A 869 5.06 -6.58 -2.27
C GLN A 869 5.63 -6.19 -3.65
N GLY A 870 5.44 -7.03 -4.66
CA GLY A 870 5.86 -6.78 -6.03
C GLY A 870 4.90 -5.86 -6.79
N SER A 871 5.45 -5.09 -7.72
CA SER A 871 4.63 -4.45 -8.75
C SER A 871 4.31 -5.48 -9.83
N HIS A 872 3.03 -5.62 -10.17
CA HIS A 872 2.58 -6.56 -11.18
C HIS A 872 1.72 -5.88 -12.25
N PRO A 873 1.71 -6.43 -13.48
CA PRO A 873 0.80 -5.99 -14.53
C PRO A 873 -0.68 -6.06 -14.09
N GLU A 874 -1.49 -5.16 -14.63
CA GLU A 874 -2.92 -5.02 -14.29
C GLU A 874 -3.68 -6.35 -14.38
N GLY A 875 -4.52 -6.66 -13.38
CA GLY A 875 -5.30 -7.90 -13.33
C GLY A 875 -4.55 -9.15 -12.85
N THR A 876 -3.23 -9.08 -12.65
CA THR A 876 -2.44 -10.21 -12.09
C THR A 876 -2.22 -10.12 -10.58
N SER A 877 -2.43 -8.94 -9.98
CA SER A 877 -2.26 -8.65 -8.54
C SER A 877 -3.57 -8.80 -7.75
N VAL A 878 -4.32 -9.87 -7.98
CA VAL A 878 -5.62 -10.13 -7.33
C VAL A 878 -5.65 -11.52 -6.70
N SER A 879 -6.55 -11.72 -5.73
CA SER A 879 -6.86 -13.05 -5.23
C SER A 879 -7.69 -13.84 -6.24
N ALA A 880 -7.70 -15.17 -6.13
CA ALA A 880 -8.44 -16.00 -7.07
C ALA A 880 -9.95 -15.71 -7.05
N LEU A 881 -10.52 -15.41 -5.88
CA LEU A 881 -11.93 -15.11 -5.76
C LEU A 881 -12.25 -13.68 -6.24
N ASP A 882 -11.40 -12.68 -5.95
CA ASP A 882 -11.58 -11.33 -6.50
C ASP A 882 -11.48 -11.30 -8.03
N TYR A 883 -10.58 -12.12 -8.61
CA TYR A 883 -10.49 -12.30 -10.06
C TYR A 883 -11.81 -12.79 -10.68
N VAL A 884 -12.55 -13.66 -9.99
CA VAL A 884 -13.86 -14.16 -10.44
C VAL A 884 -14.94 -13.08 -10.33
N LEU A 885 -14.89 -12.23 -9.31
CA LEU A 885 -15.88 -11.16 -9.09
C LEU A 885 -15.78 -10.04 -10.12
N ASP A 886 -14.62 -9.84 -10.74
CA ASP A 886 -14.41 -8.85 -11.82
C ASP A 886 -14.90 -7.43 -11.46
N GLY A 887 -14.56 -6.99 -10.25
CA GLY A 887 -14.95 -5.67 -9.73
C GLY A 887 -16.34 -5.59 -9.11
N GLN A 888 -17.14 -6.65 -9.14
CA GLN A 888 -18.42 -6.72 -8.42
C GLN A 888 -18.20 -6.91 -6.90
N LEU A 889 -19.13 -6.45 -6.06
CA LEU A 889 -19.05 -6.65 -4.61
C LEU A 889 -19.47 -8.07 -4.21
N THR A 890 -20.42 -8.64 -4.94
CA THR A 890 -20.96 -9.96 -4.68
C THR A 890 -20.91 -10.87 -5.91
N ILE A 891 -20.73 -12.17 -5.68
CA ILE A 891 -20.71 -13.15 -6.75
C ILE A 891 -22.10 -13.28 -7.41
N GLY A 892 -22.11 -13.24 -8.74
CA GLY A 892 -23.31 -13.36 -9.56
C GLY A 892 -23.91 -14.77 -9.56
N ALA A 893 -25.20 -14.87 -9.89
CA ALA A 893 -25.97 -16.11 -9.84
C ALA A 893 -25.46 -17.22 -10.79
N GLU A 894 -24.75 -16.85 -11.86
CA GLU A 894 -24.15 -17.76 -12.83
C GLU A 894 -22.65 -18.00 -12.57
N GLN A 895 -22.02 -17.23 -11.68
CA GLN A 895 -20.59 -17.33 -11.40
C GLN A 895 -20.29 -18.31 -10.26
N GLY A 896 -21.14 -18.36 -9.23
CA GLY A 896 -20.92 -19.19 -8.05
C GLY A 896 -21.97 -19.00 -6.97
N LEU A 897 -21.67 -19.45 -5.75
CA LEU A 897 -22.60 -19.37 -4.62
C LEU A 897 -22.28 -18.19 -3.71
N PHE A 898 -23.28 -17.34 -3.47
CA PHE A 898 -23.24 -16.33 -2.40
C PHE A 898 -23.95 -16.89 -1.16
N LEU A 899 -23.32 -16.82 0.02
CA LEU A 899 -23.96 -17.21 1.27
C LEU A 899 -24.73 -16.02 1.88
N GLU A 900 -26.03 -15.98 1.66
CA GLU A 900 -26.85 -14.80 1.98
C GLU A 900 -27.24 -14.65 3.45
N ASN A 901 -27.09 -15.69 4.28
CA ASN A 901 -27.59 -15.69 5.66
C ASN A 901 -26.45 -15.72 6.70
N THR A 902 -26.37 -14.70 7.57
CA THR A 902 -25.42 -14.68 8.70
C THR A 902 -26.04 -15.18 9.99
N TRP A 903 -25.27 -15.98 10.72
CA TRP A 903 -25.63 -16.56 12.02
C TRP A 903 -25.04 -15.78 13.20
N ARG A 904 -24.37 -14.64 12.92
CA ARG A 904 -23.58 -13.88 13.89
C ARG A 904 -24.08 -12.46 14.12
N LEU A 905 -24.46 -11.74 13.06
CA LEU A 905 -24.70 -10.30 13.13
C LEU A 905 -26.14 -9.98 13.52
N HIS A 906 -26.33 -9.20 14.58
CA HIS A 906 -27.63 -8.58 14.90
C HIS A 906 -28.15 -7.76 13.70
N PRO A 907 -29.47 -7.72 13.42
CA PRO A 907 -30.06 -7.01 12.27
C PRO A 907 -29.53 -5.58 12.05
N ASP A 908 -29.38 -4.76 13.11
CA ASP A 908 -28.85 -3.39 12.99
C ASP A 908 -27.41 -3.33 12.44
N ILE A 909 -26.57 -4.30 12.82
CA ILE A 909 -25.18 -4.41 12.36
C ILE A 909 -25.16 -5.02 10.96
N CYS A 910 -26.01 -6.01 10.73
CA CYS A 910 -26.15 -6.70 9.45
C CYS A 910 -26.60 -5.73 8.36
N ALA A 911 -27.60 -4.88 8.62
CA ALA A 911 -28.13 -3.93 7.65
C ALA A 911 -27.04 -2.99 7.12
N PHE A 912 -26.26 -2.39 8.02
CA PHE A 912 -25.14 -1.53 7.65
C PHE A 912 -24.06 -2.29 6.85
N THR A 913 -23.68 -3.48 7.33
CA THR A 913 -22.66 -4.32 6.69
C THR A 913 -23.10 -4.78 5.30
N SER A 914 -24.37 -5.17 5.18
CA SER A 914 -25.00 -5.66 3.96
C SER A 914 -25.10 -4.56 2.91
N GLU A 915 -25.58 -3.38 3.30
CA GLU A 915 -25.61 -2.21 2.42
C GLU A 915 -24.20 -1.87 1.95
N LEU A 916 -23.23 -1.75 2.85
CA LEU A 916 -21.91 -1.22 2.48
C LEU A 916 -21.06 -2.17 1.62
N PHE A 917 -21.11 -3.48 1.90
CA PHE A 917 -20.16 -4.45 1.33
C PHE A 917 -20.79 -5.54 0.48
N TYR A 918 -22.11 -5.75 0.57
CA TYR A 918 -22.76 -6.94 -0.02
C TYR A 918 -24.04 -6.62 -0.79
N GLU A 919 -24.19 -5.41 -1.31
CA GLU A 919 -25.33 -5.02 -2.18
C GLU A 919 -26.70 -5.30 -1.54
N SER A 920 -26.78 -5.20 -0.21
CA SER A 920 -27.97 -5.52 0.57
C SER A 920 -28.45 -6.99 0.46
N ARG A 921 -27.58 -7.91 0.01
CA ARG A 921 -27.88 -9.35 -0.15
C ARG A 921 -27.63 -10.18 1.11
N LEU A 922 -26.95 -9.63 2.12
CA LEU A 922 -26.68 -10.31 3.40
C LEU A 922 -27.80 -10.04 4.41
N GLU A 923 -28.38 -11.10 4.95
CA GLU A 923 -29.49 -11.07 5.91
C GLU A 923 -29.13 -11.80 7.21
N ALA A 924 -29.62 -11.27 8.33
CA ALA A 924 -29.51 -11.91 9.64
C ALA A 924 -30.59 -13.00 9.76
N VAL A 925 -30.20 -14.20 10.22
CA VAL A 925 -31.20 -15.26 10.47
C VAL A 925 -32.15 -14.88 11.60
N PRO A 926 -33.41 -15.38 11.59
CA PRO A 926 -34.36 -15.15 12.67
C PRO A 926 -33.81 -15.59 14.04
N GLY A 927 -34.08 -14.81 15.07
CA GLY A 927 -33.62 -14.99 16.45
C GLY A 927 -32.44 -14.08 16.83
N LEU A 928 -31.69 -13.57 15.85
CA LEU A 928 -30.58 -12.64 16.13
C LEU A 928 -31.05 -11.27 16.60
N GLU A 929 -32.29 -10.86 16.30
CA GLU A 929 -32.93 -9.64 16.82
C GLU A 929 -33.10 -9.63 18.35
N ARG A 930 -32.91 -10.78 19.00
CA ARG A 930 -32.98 -10.92 20.47
C ARG A 930 -31.66 -10.59 21.16
N GLN A 931 -30.57 -10.53 20.40
CA GLN A 931 -29.26 -10.25 20.97
C GLN A 931 -29.18 -8.81 21.45
N GLU A 932 -28.79 -8.61 22.71
CA GLU A 932 -28.70 -7.28 23.31
C GLU A 932 -27.64 -7.29 24.42
N VAL A 933 -26.92 -6.19 24.58
CA VAL A 933 -26.11 -5.95 25.79
C VAL A 933 -26.94 -5.17 26.81
N ARG A 934 -27.14 -5.72 28.00
CA ARG A 934 -27.80 -5.07 29.13
C ARG A 934 -26.78 -4.62 30.15
N SER A 935 -26.67 -3.31 30.34
CA SER A 935 -25.78 -2.71 31.33
C SER A 935 -26.41 -1.49 31.99
N ARG A 936 -25.98 -1.20 33.22
CA ARG A 936 -26.20 0.10 33.86
C ARG A 936 -25.18 1.17 33.40
N GLY A 937 -24.10 0.74 32.74
CA GLY A 937 -23.07 1.63 32.20
C GLY A 937 -23.42 2.21 30.82
N ARG A 938 -22.39 2.75 30.16
CA ARG A 938 -22.52 3.42 28.84
C ARG A 938 -22.76 2.46 27.67
N VAL A 939 -22.40 1.19 27.82
CA VAL A 939 -22.53 0.15 26.78
C VAL A 939 -23.81 -0.65 27.02
N ARG A 940 -24.89 -0.29 26.33
CA ARG A 940 -26.21 -0.95 26.42
C ARG A 940 -26.88 -1.04 25.04
N GLY A 941 -27.83 -1.94 24.85
CA GLY A 941 -28.53 -2.13 23.58
C GLY A 941 -27.68 -2.83 22.51
N THR A 942 -27.89 -2.44 21.25
CA THR A 942 -27.27 -3.03 20.05
C THR A 942 -26.52 -1.99 19.23
N GLY A 943 -25.65 -2.44 18.32
CA GLY A 943 -25.04 -1.60 17.29
C GLY A 943 -23.68 -0.98 17.64
N LEU A 944 -23.18 -0.17 16.70
CA LEU A 944 -21.87 0.47 16.76
C LEU A 944 -21.93 1.78 17.55
N ARG A 945 -20.90 2.05 18.35
CA ARG A 945 -20.77 3.29 19.14
C ARG A 945 -19.44 3.96 18.83
N TYR A 946 -19.48 5.26 18.57
CA TYR A 946 -18.29 6.08 18.34
C TYR A 946 -17.96 6.88 19.60
N VAL A 947 -16.69 6.83 20.03
CA VAL A 947 -16.18 7.52 21.21
C VAL A 947 -14.99 8.34 20.74
N PRO A 948 -15.14 9.65 20.52
CA PRO A 948 -14.00 10.47 20.14
C PRO A 948 -13.02 10.58 21.31
N VAL A 949 -11.73 10.45 21.00
CA VAL A 949 -10.63 10.67 21.95
C VAL A 949 -9.78 11.80 21.39
N ASP A 950 -9.56 12.85 22.18
CA ASP A 950 -8.69 13.94 21.77
C ASP A 950 -7.24 13.52 21.97
N HIS A 951 -6.46 13.51 20.90
CA HIS A 951 -5.03 13.22 20.93
C HIS A 951 -4.29 14.00 19.82
N GLN A 952 -2.97 14.17 19.96
CA GLN A 952 -2.16 14.93 19.00
C GLN A 952 -0.83 14.26 18.73
N GLY A 953 -0.47 14.12 17.44
CA GLY A 953 0.84 13.63 17.01
C GLY A 953 1.04 12.12 17.07
N ASN A 954 0.05 11.35 17.51
CA ASN A 954 0.09 9.89 17.53
C ASN A 954 0.05 9.33 16.10
N GLN A 955 0.91 8.36 15.77
CA GLN A 955 0.99 7.75 14.43
C GLN A 955 0.43 6.31 14.42
N ASN A 956 0.99 5.44 15.25
CA ASN A 956 0.69 4.01 15.33
C ASN A 956 0.29 3.53 16.74
N SER A 957 0.44 4.39 17.76
CA SER A 957 -0.02 4.15 19.13
C SER A 957 -0.48 5.46 19.77
N SER A 958 -1.48 5.36 20.64
CA SER A 958 -2.18 6.43 21.32
C SER A 958 -2.47 6.01 22.77
N PRO A 959 -1.64 6.44 23.74
CA PRO A 959 -1.88 6.21 25.17
C PRO A 959 -3.23 6.77 25.62
N GLU A 960 -3.66 7.89 25.03
CA GLU A 960 -4.96 8.49 25.30
C GLU A 960 -6.13 7.56 24.91
N GLU A 961 -6.04 6.90 23.76
CA GLU A 961 -7.04 5.92 23.35
C GLU A 961 -6.98 4.66 24.22
N ALA A 962 -5.78 4.18 24.54
CA ALA A 962 -5.58 3.01 25.39
C ALA A 962 -6.20 3.21 26.78
N GLU A 963 -6.02 4.39 27.38
CA GLU A 963 -6.61 4.73 28.66
C GLU A 963 -8.14 4.76 28.60
N VAL A 964 -8.72 5.37 27.56
CA VAL A 964 -10.18 5.37 27.36
C VAL A 964 -10.73 3.96 27.15
N ILE A 965 -9.99 3.08 26.46
CA ILE A 965 -10.35 1.67 26.28
C ILE A 965 -10.26 0.90 27.60
N ARG A 966 -9.22 1.14 28.40
CA ARG A 966 -9.06 0.57 29.75
C ARG A 966 -10.23 0.95 30.65
N GLU A 967 -10.60 2.24 30.68
CA GLU A 967 -11.76 2.74 31.44
C GLU A 967 -13.08 2.12 30.94
N LEU A 968 -13.21 1.93 29.63
CA LEU A 968 -14.33 1.26 29.00
C LEU A 968 -14.49 -0.18 29.49
N VAL A 969 -13.42 -0.96 29.42
CA VAL A 969 -13.41 -2.37 29.85
C VAL A 969 -13.70 -2.46 31.35
N ALA A 970 -13.02 -1.64 32.16
CA ALA A 970 -13.26 -1.58 33.60
C ALA A 970 -14.72 -1.21 33.91
N GLY A 971 -15.29 -0.26 33.17
CA GLY A 971 -16.70 0.14 33.28
C GLY A 971 -17.68 -0.98 32.90
N ILE A 972 -17.40 -1.74 31.84
CA ILE A 972 -18.23 -2.88 31.43
C ILE A 972 -18.23 -3.96 32.52
N LEU A 973 -17.06 -4.33 33.02
CA LEU A 973 -16.89 -5.36 34.05
C LEU A 973 -17.46 -4.91 35.41
N GLY A 974 -17.36 -3.62 35.75
CA GLY A 974 -17.87 -3.06 37.00
C GLY A 974 -19.38 -2.81 37.04
N SER A 975 -20.08 -2.83 35.90
CA SER A 975 -21.49 -2.42 35.80
C SER A 975 -22.51 -3.56 35.86
N SER A 976 -22.11 -4.78 36.25
CA SER A 976 -22.96 -6.00 36.17
C SER A 976 -23.58 -6.13 34.78
N THR A 977 -22.73 -6.18 33.77
CA THR A 977 -23.15 -6.21 32.36
C THR A 977 -23.47 -7.64 31.92
N PHE A 978 -24.59 -7.81 31.22
CA PHE A 978 -25.02 -9.07 30.64
C PHE A 978 -25.19 -8.93 29.14
N TRP A 979 -25.06 -10.02 28.40
CA TRP A 979 -25.49 -10.11 27.02
C TRP A 979 -26.54 -11.22 26.86
N ILE A 980 -27.47 -11.01 25.95
CA ILE A 980 -28.51 -11.98 25.60
C ILE A 980 -28.10 -12.67 24.31
N ASP A 981 -28.14 -13.99 24.29
CA ASP A 981 -27.87 -14.75 23.09
C ASP A 981 -29.10 -14.84 22.16
N ARG A 982 -28.92 -15.44 20.97
CA ARG A 982 -29.99 -15.62 19.99
C ARG A 982 -31.15 -16.51 20.49
N HIS A 983 -30.93 -17.28 21.54
CA HIS A 983 -31.93 -18.14 22.17
C HIS A 983 -32.68 -17.44 23.30
N GLY A 984 -32.26 -16.21 23.67
CA GLY A 984 -32.85 -15.44 24.76
C GLY A 984 -32.21 -15.74 26.12
N THR A 985 -31.10 -16.49 26.15
CA THR A 985 -30.38 -16.80 27.39
C THR A 985 -29.48 -15.63 27.77
N GLU A 986 -29.52 -15.26 29.04
CA GLU A 986 -28.70 -14.18 29.59
C GLU A 986 -27.36 -14.73 30.11
N HIS A 987 -26.28 -14.09 29.72
CA HIS A 987 -24.91 -14.45 30.09
C HIS A 987 -24.20 -13.23 30.66
N ALA A 988 -23.49 -13.39 31.78
CA ALA A 988 -22.67 -12.31 32.33
C ALA A 988 -21.47 -12.05 31.40
N ILE A 989 -21.18 -10.78 31.09
CA ILE A 989 -19.99 -10.42 30.29
C ILE A 989 -18.75 -10.50 31.18
N GLY A 990 -17.81 -11.36 30.81
CA GLY A 990 -16.45 -11.41 31.33
C GLY A 990 -15.42 -10.88 30.33
N LEU A 991 -14.14 -10.94 30.70
CA LEU A 991 -13.03 -10.54 29.82
C LEU A 991 -12.99 -11.36 28.52
N ASN A 992 -13.32 -12.65 28.58
CA ASN A 992 -13.31 -13.54 27.41
C ASN A 992 -14.39 -13.19 26.38
N ASP A 993 -15.38 -12.37 26.75
CA ASP A 993 -16.44 -11.90 25.86
C ASP A 993 -16.10 -10.55 25.20
N ILE A 994 -14.95 -9.95 25.56
CA ILE A 994 -14.49 -8.65 25.05
C ILE A 994 -13.27 -8.88 24.14
N LEU A 995 -13.40 -8.47 22.88
CA LEU A 995 -12.30 -8.45 21.93
C LEU A 995 -11.93 -7.00 21.60
N ILE A 996 -10.67 -6.64 21.83
CA ILE A 996 -10.11 -5.35 21.45
C ILE A 996 -9.27 -5.57 20.19
N ILE A 997 -9.53 -4.76 19.16
CA ILE A 997 -8.83 -4.83 17.88
C ILE A 997 -8.24 -3.45 17.60
N ALA A 998 -6.95 -3.39 17.31
CA ALA A 998 -6.30 -2.18 16.81
C ALA A 998 -5.56 -2.49 15.49
N PRO A 999 -5.56 -1.56 14.53
CA PRO A 999 -4.91 -1.78 13.24
C PRO A 999 -3.38 -1.78 13.32
N TYR A 1000 -2.81 -1.29 14.42
CA TYR A 1000 -1.37 -1.17 14.64
C TYR A 1000 -0.93 -2.07 15.80
N ASN A 1001 0.12 -2.85 15.59
CA ASN A 1001 0.70 -3.70 16.63
C ASN A 1001 1.21 -2.86 17.82
N ALA A 1002 1.75 -1.65 17.56
CA ALA A 1002 2.14 -0.72 18.62
C ALA A 1002 0.98 -0.34 19.55
N GLN A 1003 -0.23 -0.13 19.01
CA GLN A 1003 -1.42 0.13 19.84
C GLN A 1003 -1.87 -1.12 20.60
N VAL A 1004 -1.77 -2.32 19.99
CA VAL A 1004 -2.07 -3.58 20.70
C VAL A 1004 -1.12 -3.79 21.89
N PHE A 1005 0.13 -3.34 21.78
CA PHE A 1005 1.09 -3.38 22.88
C PHE A 1005 0.81 -2.33 23.97
N GLU A 1006 0.30 -1.15 23.59
CA GLU A 1006 -0.09 -0.10 24.53
C GLU A 1006 -1.34 -0.47 25.35
N LEU A 1007 -2.24 -1.27 24.77
CA LEU A 1007 -3.49 -1.78 25.36
C LEU A 1007 -3.25 -2.93 26.33
#